data_AF-A0AAW0YP02-F1
#
_entry.id   AF-A0AAW0YP02-F1
#
_cell.length_a   1.000
_cell.length_b   1.000
_cell.length_c   1.000
_cell.angle_alpha   90.00
_cell.angle_beta   90.00
_cell.angle_gamma   90.00
#
_symmetry.space_group_name_H-M   'P 1'
#
loop_
_entity.id
_entity.type
_entity.pdbx_description
1 polymer ?
#
loop_
_entity_poly.entity_id
_entity_poly.type
_entity_poly.pdbx_seq_one_letter_code
_entity_poly.pdbx_strand_id
1 'polypeptide(L)'
;MFLRLLMQLAVAATGVYELVLRAPFSMWSAVMAAPHYNNNNNHHHHHHHQPNNQPNNASLAHNYEFICEFLANSEVPVVKYRSKRTGLHVVLASVEGPLVSGYFTLATEAHDDDGLPHTLEHLVFLGSEDYPYKGVLDLLANRCLASGTNAWTDTDHTAYTIQTAGSEGFLNLLPIYLDHLLYPTLTDSGFITEVYHITGEGEDAGVVYSEMQARENSDSDRCYRAMLRAMYPEPSGYRSETGGILKNLRESTTNEKIRNYHKAFYRPENLHVIITGQVELEKVFAALEPMEKKILSKGNRGPFTRPWQSSVPPLVSSVDELVQYPSDTEDTGLVIVAWRGPSSVYQINELLSMGVLMEYLTHSSVSPLPSIFVEVDDPLSSSVQHSCYENSDSACYFEFSGVPHQKINDVKPLLMDTLKRLSTGKTDINMQTMKDIISNLMLRQDSRMETSPHDTVADHIIGDILYGQTCQDMDTRLNKKRWLEHLLHEPYKYWINLIHKYFIEGPSVVVRGVPSIAEATRLEEEEKKRVEARKLELGEEGLKVWKERIEKAKETNETPPPAEMLESVPVPGVESINFHHLRAYSNPLENQPSLKQAEPNLPTHLSQLPIKFQLDDLHSNFVEIIAVLDTSTVPAELRPYLTLLLDLLFESPILREGSIIPYEDIVRELSADTLFRDSTLGLSLNIRQFSCGSYCTNAALILKVEMPKYERGVQWMHEILFKSQFSAHRVKVKATKLINSIGENKRNGPKVLQLMFHDVVFRN
;
A
#
# COMPACT_ATOMS: atom_id res chain seq x y z
N MET A 1 8.45 11.77 -37.95
CA MET A 1 7.92 12.53 -36.79
C MET A 1 8.61 12.14 -35.49
N PHE A 2 8.67 10.86 -35.11
CA PHE A 2 9.32 10.39 -33.88
C PHE A 2 10.80 10.84 -33.71
N LEU A 3 11.61 10.75 -34.79
CA LEU A 3 12.99 11.26 -34.83
C LEU A 3 13.11 12.79 -34.63
N ARG A 4 12.09 13.58 -34.97
CA ARG A 4 12.07 15.05 -34.73
C ARG A 4 11.78 15.39 -33.27
N LEU A 5 10.95 14.59 -32.59
CA LEU A 5 10.68 14.71 -31.15
C LEU A 5 11.94 14.45 -30.32
N LEU A 6 12.71 13.42 -30.73
CA LEU A 6 14.00 13.08 -30.12
C LEU A 6 15.07 14.15 -30.28
N MET A 7 15.19 14.77 -31.46
CA MET A 7 16.13 15.88 -31.64
C MET A 7 15.78 17.09 -30.76
N GLN A 8 14.48 17.34 -30.49
CA GLN A 8 14.08 18.46 -29.63
C GLN A 8 14.31 18.19 -28.14
N LEU A 9 14.07 16.97 -27.66
CA LEU A 9 14.39 16.58 -26.27
C LEU A 9 15.90 16.46 -26.04
N ALA A 10 16.67 16.00 -27.04
CA ALA A 10 18.13 15.96 -26.97
C ALA A 10 18.75 17.37 -26.91
N VAL A 11 18.18 18.35 -27.62
CA VAL A 11 18.62 19.77 -27.56
C VAL A 11 18.33 20.43 -26.21
N ALA A 12 17.32 19.96 -25.47
CA ALA A 12 17.05 20.42 -24.11
C ALA A 12 17.99 19.80 -23.06
N ALA A 13 18.58 18.63 -23.36
CA ALA A 13 19.34 17.84 -22.39
C ALA A 13 20.87 17.92 -22.60
N THR A 14 21.36 18.47 -23.72
CA THR A 14 22.78 18.52 -24.14
C THR A 14 23.79 19.10 -23.14
N GLY A 15 23.36 19.71 -22.03
CA GLY A 15 24.24 20.18 -20.95
C GLY A 15 24.79 19.08 -20.01
N VAL A 16 24.26 17.86 -20.06
CA VAL A 16 24.56 16.80 -19.07
C VAL A 16 25.81 15.96 -19.41
N TYR A 17 26.22 15.87 -20.68
CA TYR A 17 27.20 14.85 -21.12
C TYR A 17 28.68 15.19 -20.85
N GLU A 18 29.08 16.47 -20.80
CA GLU A 18 30.49 16.83 -20.58
C GLU A 18 30.94 16.81 -19.11
N LEU A 19 30.03 16.63 -18.15
CA LEU A 19 30.22 17.18 -16.80
C LEU A 19 30.49 16.20 -15.65
N VAL A 20 30.21 14.90 -15.80
CA VAL A 20 30.26 13.96 -14.66
C VAL A 20 31.51 13.07 -14.63
N LEU A 21 32.20 12.88 -15.77
CA LEU A 21 33.39 12.01 -15.84
C LEU A 21 34.71 12.63 -15.32
N ARG A 22 34.71 13.88 -14.82
CA ARG A 22 35.95 14.58 -14.40
C ARG A 22 36.13 14.74 -12.89
N ALA A 23 35.26 14.21 -12.04
CA ALA A 23 35.42 14.26 -10.58
C ALA A 23 35.77 12.86 -10.01
N PRO A 24 37.06 12.47 -9.91
CA PRO A 24 37.43 11.24 -9.23
C PRO A 24 37.16 11.33 -7.72
N PHE A 25 36.83 10.17 -7.13
CA PHE A 25 36.50 9.91 -5.72
C PHE A 25 37.47 10.55 -4.69
N SER A 26 38.71 10.84 -5.07
CA SER A 26 39.70 11.47 -4.18
C SER A 26 39.33 12.88 -3.73
N MET A 27 38.46 13.60 -4.45
CA MET A 27 38.05 14.97 -4.11
C MET A 27 36.89 15.07 -3.10
N TRP A 28 36.17 13.98 -2.83
CA TRP A 28 35.09 13.96 -1.82
C TRP A 28 35.60 13.79 -0.38
N SER A 29 36.88 13.38 -0.22
CA SER A 29 37.51 13.18 1.09
C SER A 29 37.81 14.48 1.86
N ALA A 30 37.88 15.63 1.18
CA ALA A 30 38.23 16.91 1.81
C ALA A 30 37.03 17.66 2.42
N VAL A 31 35.80 17.33 2.01
CA VAL A 31 34.56 17.85 2.63
C VAL A 31 34.09 16.94 3.79
N MET A 32 34.51 15.68 3.77
CA MET A 32 34.20 14.65 4.78
C MET A 32 35.16 14.61 5.99
N ALA A 33 36.18 15.47 6.05
CA ALA A 33 37.20 15.41 7.10
C ALA A 33 36.93 16.38 8.26
N ALA A 34 36.30 15.87 9.33
CA ALA A 34 36.38 16.40 10.70
C ALA A 34 36.27 15.24 11.71
N PRO A 35 36.82 15.38 12.93
CA PRO A 35 37.83 14.47 13.46
C PRO A 35 37.27 13.13 13.96
N HIS A 36 38.12 12.10 13.86
CA HIS A 36 38.02 10.88 14.65
C HIS A 36 37.75 11.21 16.13
N TYR A 37 36.50 11.00 16.57
CA TYR A 37 36.23 10.82 17.98
C TYR A 37 36.70 9.42 18.36
N ASN A 38 37.76 9.40 19.17
CA ASN A 38 38.39 8.22 19.72
C ASN A 38 37.36 7.50 20.59
N ASN A 39 36.89 6.35 20.12
CA ASN A 39 36.01 5.47 20.88
C ASN A 39 36.86 4.70 21.91
N ASN A 40 37.09 5.32 23.06
CA ASN A 40 37.67 4.67 24.23
C ASN A 40 37.12 5.32 25.49
N ASN A 41 35.96 4.83 25.94
CA ASN A 41 35.72 4.53 27.35
C ASN A 41 34.40 3.77 27.51
N ASN A 42 34.50 2.46 27.32
CA ASN A 42 33.70 1.51 28.08
C ASN A 42 33.98 1.74 29.57
N HIS A 43 33.05 2.32 30.30
CA HIS A 43 32.69 2.01 31.69
C HIS A 43 31.73 3.08 32.22
N HIS A 44 30.42 2.80 32.16
CA HIS A 44 29.47 3.46 33.03
C HIS A 44 29.08 2.51 34.16
N HIS A 45 29.72 2.79 35.31
CA HIS A 45 29.29 2.37 36.62
C HIS A 45 27.84 2.81 36.86
N HIS A 46 27.01 1.87 37.30
CA HIS A 46 25.79 2.16 38.03
C HIS A 46 26.11 3.04 39.24
N HIS A 47 25.75 4.31 39.18
CA HIS A 47 25.57 5.13 40.36
C HIS A 47 24.13 5.66 40.42
N HIS A 48 23.40 5.13 41.41
CA HIS A 48 22.19 5.72 41.94
C HIS A 48 22.45 7.17 42.36
N HIS A 49 21.84 8.12 41.66
CA HIS A 49 21.49 9.41 42.23
C HIS A 49 20.03 9.71 41.92
N GLN A 50 19.21 9.70 42.96
CA GLN A 50 17.85 10.24 42.95
C GLN A 50 17.90 11.78 42.78
N PRO A 51 16.98 12.35 42.01
CA PRO A 51 16.42 13.65 42.30
C PRO A 51 14.97 13.50 42.81
N ASN A 52 14.71 14.14 43.95
CA ASN A 52 13.41 14.24 44.58
C ASN A 52 12.44 15.10 43.75
N ASN A 53 11.16 14.72 43.81
CA ASN A 53 9.94 15.44 43.39
C ASN A 53 9.57 15.49 41.89
N GLN A 54 9.10 14.34 41.38
CA GLN A 54 8.03 14.22 40.38
C GLN A 54 7.10 13.06 40.79
N PRO A 55 5.78 13.11 40.50
CA PRO A 55 4.84 12.13 41.03
C PRO A 55 5.02 10.75 40.38
N ASN A 56 5.23 9.71 41.20
CA ASN A 56 4.91 8.27 41.02
C ASN A 56 4.95 7.56 39.63
N ASN A 57 5.67 8.03 38.62
CA ASN A 57 5.67 7.40 37.28
C ASN A 57 6.38 6.04 37.21
N ALA A 58 7.39 5.77 38.05
CA ALA A 58 8.01 4.44 38.15
C ALA A 58 7.03 3.34 38.61
N SER A 59 5.85 3.73 39.11
CA SER A 59 4.84 2.80 39.61
C SER A 59 3.91 2.24 38.54
N LEU A 60 3.93 2.64 37.26
CA LEU A 60 2.98 2.05 36.29
C LEU A 60 3.57 0.87 35.49
N ALA A 61 4.90 0.82 35.33
CA ALA A 61 5.57 -0.24 34.58
C ALA A 61 5.28 -1.65 35.12
N HIS A 62 5.02 -1.81 36.42
CA HIS A 62 4.72 -3.14 37.00
C HIS A 62 3.39 -3.73 36.52
N ASN A 63 2.46 -2.90 36.04
CA ASN A 63 1.18 -3.33 35.47
C ASN A 63 1.33 -3.96 34.08
N TYR A 64 2.47 -3.73 33.42
CA TYR A 64 2.77 -4.26 32.11
C TYR A 64 3.80 -5.39 32.24
N GLU A 65 3.58 -6.46 31.50
CA GLU A 65 4.50 -7.57 31.31
C GLU A 65 5.29 -7.33 30.03
N PHE A 66 6.62 -7.36 30.12
CA PHE A 66 7.49 -7.41 28.95
C PHE A 66 7.34 -8.76 28.26
N ILE A 67 7.11 -8.75 26.95
CA ILE A 67 6.97 -9.96 26.13
C ILE A 67 8.26 -10.24 25.37
N CYS A 68 8.70 -9.29 24.55
CA CYS A 68 9.93 -9.40 23.77
C CYS A 68 10.40 -8.05 23.21
N GLU A 69 11.64 -8.04 22.73
CA GLU A 69 12.29 -6.91 22.07
C GLU A 69 13.14 -7.43 20.91
N PHE A 70 13.06 -6.75 19.77
CA PHE A 70 13.94 -6.99 18.63
C PHE A 70 14.27 -5.67 17.92
N LEU A 71 15.32 -5.69 17.11
CA LEU A 71 15.60 -4.62 16.15
C LEU A 71 14.95 -4.99 14.81
N ALA A 72 13.99 -4.19 14.35
CA ALA A 72 13.42 -4.31 13.02
C ALA A 72 14.45 -3.88 11.99
N ASN A 73 14.67 -4.72 10.98
CA ASN A 73 15.76 -4.58 10.01
C ASN A 73 17.15 -4.36 10.65
N SER A 74 17.35 -4.82 11.90
CA SER A 74 18.56 -4.54 12.69
C SER A 74 18.83 -3.06 13.01
N GLU A 75 17.85 -2.17 12.83
CA GLU A 75 18.00 -0.72 13.00
C GLU A 75 17.03 -0.14 14.02
N VAL A 76 15.73 -0.43 13.89
CA VAL A 76 14.68 0.21 14.70
C VAL A 76 14.32 -0.67 15.90
N PRO A 77 14.52 -0.22 17.16
CA PRO A 77 14.07 -0.95 18.34
C PRO A 77 12.56 -1.10 18.36
N VAL A 78 12.09 -2.34 18.56
CA VAL A 78 10.67 -2.69 18.71
C VAL A 78 10.49 -3.50 19.97
N VAL A 79 9.70 -2.97 20.91
CA VAL A 79 9.38 -3.60 22.20
C VAL A 79 7.90 -3.92 22.30
N LYS A 80 7.56 -5.10 22.82
CA LYS A 80 6.18 -5.57 23.00
C LYS A 80 5.89 -5.81 24.49
N TYR A 81 4.79 -5.22 24.94
CA TYR A 81 4.26 -5.36 26.30
C TYR A 81 2.80 -5.82 26.28
N ARG A 82 2.37 -6.38 27.41
CA ARG A 82 0.98 -6.75 27.66
C ARG A 82 0.53 -6.26 29.04
N SER A 83 -0.62 -5.59 29.13
CA SER A 83 -1.21 -5.26 30.43
C SER A 83 -1.61 -6.54 31.17
N LYS A 84 -1.12 -6.71 32.40
CA LYS A 84 -1.49 -7.82 33.29
C LYS A 84 -2.93 -7.70 33.79
N ARG A 85 -3.54 -6.51 33.68
CA ARG A 85 -4.87 -6.20 34.21
C ARG A 85 -5.97 -6.38 33.16
N THR A 86 -5.71 -5.95 31.94
CA THR A 86 -6.72 -5.86 30.86
C THR A 86 -6.41 -6.75 29.66
N GLY A 87 -5.19 -7.28 29.57
CA GLY A 87 -4.69 -8.00 28.40
C GLY A 87 -4.35 -7.12 27.20
N LEU A 88 -4.51 -5.79 27.29
CA LEU A 88 -4.15 -4.84 26.23
C LEU A 88 -2.69 -4.97 25.83
N HIS A 89 -2.43 -5.10 24.53
CA HIS A 89 -1.07 -5.16 24.01
C HIS A 89 -0.59 -3.77 23.57
N VAL A 90 0.66 -3.46 23.90
CA VAL A 90 1.34 -2.23 23.48
C VAL A 90 2.63 -2.63 22.78
N VAL A 91 2.80 -2.19 21.53
CA VAL A 91 4.03 -2.36 20.76
C VAL A 91 4.58 -0.97 20.47
N LEU A 92 5.83 -0.71 20.84
CA LEU A 92 6.49 0.57 20.57
C LEU A 92 7.69 0.33 19.65
N ALA A 93 7.70 0.99 18.50
CA ALA A 93 8.82 1.04 17.58
C ALA A 93 9.45 2.44 17.59
N SER A 94 10.72 2.55 17.97
CA SER A 94 11.44 3.82 18.11
C SER A 94 11.96 4.33 16.76
N VAL A 95 11.04 4.73 15.88
CA VAL A 95 11.35 5.33 14.57
C VAL A 95 11.77 6.79 14.76
N GLU A 96 12.88 7.21 14.16
CA GLU A 96 13.32 8.61 14.17
C GLU A 96 12.46 9.48 13.26
N GLY A 97 12.24 10.73 13.66
CA GLY A 97 11.53 11.72 12.84
C GLY A 97 10.45 12.48 13.60
N PRO A 98 9.74 13.38 12.89
CA PRO A 98 8.83 14.33 13.52
C PRO A 98 7.47 13.72 13.82
N LEU A 99 7.20 12.53 13.30
CA LEU A 99 5.88 11.90 13.33
C LEU A 99 5.82 10.82 14.41
N VAL A 100 4.65 10.71 15.01
CA VAL A 100 4.27 9.58 15.84
C VAL A 100 2.98 9.01 15.26
N SER A 101 3.05 7.77 14.80
CA SER A 101 1.90 7.04 14.26
C SER A 101 1.40 6.01 15.27
N GLY A 102 0.09 5.89 15.38
CA GLY A 102 -0.59 4.82 16.11
C GLY A 102 -1.39 3.95 15.15
N TYR A 103 -1.31 2.65 15.33
CA TYR A 103 -2.12 1.64 14.64
C TYR A 103 -2.81 0.79 15.71
N PHE A 104 -4.13 0.84 15.74
CA PHE A 104 -4.98 0.14 16.70
C PHE A 104 -5.62 -1.05 16.01
N THR A 105 -5.00 -2.20 16.14
CA THR A 105 -5.33 -3.38 15.32
C THR A 105 -6.10 -4.41 16.13
N LEU A 106 -7.17 -4.93 15.53
CA LEU A 106 -8.03 -5.98 16.07
C LEU A 106 -8.10 -7.13 15.06
N ALA A 107 -7.75 -8.35 15.47
CA ALA A 107 -8.03 -9.53 14.66
C ALA A 107 -9.54 -9.80 14.67
N THR A 108 -10.17 -9.76 13.50
CA THR A 108 -11.63 -9.81 13.33
C THR A 108 -11.98 -10.86 12.28
N GLU A 109 -13.01 -11.66 12.52
CA GLU A 109 -13.46 -12.69 11.58
C GLU A 109 -14.93 -12.48 11.25
N ALA A 110 -15.28 -12.41 9.97
CA ALA A 110 -16.66 -12.44 9.49
C ALA A 110 -17.01 -13.87 9.04
N HIS A 111 -18.25 -14.29 9.29
CA HIS A 111 -18.74 -15.62 8.88
C HIS A 111 -19.90 -15.55 7.87
N ASP A 112 -20.30 -14.34 7.49
CA ASP A 112 -21.30 -14.03 6.48
C ASP A 112 -20.89 -12.76 5.70
N ASP A 113 -21.73 -12.31 4.78
CA ASP A 113 -21.50 -11.14 3.93
C ASP A 113 -22.28 -9.90 4.45
N ASP A 114 -22.56 -9.81 5.76
CA ASP A 114 -23.31 -8.68 6.35
C ASP A 114 -22.47 -7.40 6.50
N GLY A 115 -21.17 -7.43 6.21
CA GLY A 115 -20.31 -6.25 6.29
C GLY A 115 -20.07 -5.75 7.71
N LEU A 116 -20.26 -6.61 8.73
CA LEU A 116 -20.14 -6.23 10.14
C LEU A 116 -18.78 -5.57 10.50
N PRO A 117 -17.63 -6.03 9.98
CA PRO A 117 -16.35 -5.35 10.23
C PRO A 117 -16.34 -3.92 9.68
N HIS A 118 -16.69 -3.73 8.41
CA HIS A 118 -16.67 -2.44 7.73
C HIS A 118 -17.71 -1.45 8.30
N THR A 119 -18.90 -1.92 8.63
CA THR A 119 -19.90 -1.07 9.30
C THR A 119 -19.43 -0.55 10.65
N LEU A 120 -18.71 -1.37 11.44
CA LEU A 120 -18.12 -0.92 12.70
C LEU A 120 -16.98 0.07 12.49
N GLU A 121 -16.16 -0.13 11.46
CA GLU A 121 -15.12 0.81 11.07
C GLU A 121 -15.67 2.23 10.93
N HIS A 122 -16.83 2.40 10.28
CA HIS A 122 -17.51 3.70 10.18
C HIS A 122 -18.14 4.14 11.52
N LEU A 123 -18.88 3.24 12.17
CA LEU A 123 -19.74 3.61 13.30
C LEU A 123 -18.96 4.02 14.55
N VAL A 124 -17.71 3.59 14.72
CA VAL A 124 -16.88 4.04 15.86
C VAL A 124 -16.57 5.54 15.79
N PHE A 125 -16.53 6.15 14.60
CA PHE A 125 -16.27 7.59 14.42
C PHE A 125 -17.50 8.47 14.70
N LEU A 126 -18.67 7.86 14.93
CA LEU A 126 -19.89 8.59 15.30
C LEU A 126 -19.93 9.01 16.77
N GLY A 127 -18.95 8.60 17.56
CA GLY A 127 -18.77 8.99 18.95
C GLY A 127 -18.70 7.81 19.90
N SER A 128 -18.27 8.09 21.11
CA SER A 128 -18.03 7.15 22.21
C SER A 128 -18.82 7.52 23.46
N GLU A 129 -18.76 6.70 24.50
CA GLU A 129 -19.39 7.00 25.78
C GLU A 129 -18.95 8.35 26.37
N ASP A 130 -17.64 8.67 26.33
CA ASP A 130 -17.13 9.91 26.91
C ASP A 130 -17.19 11.08 25.89
N TYR A 131 -17.22 10.77 24.59
CA TYR A 131 -17.29 11.75 23.50
C TYR A 131 -18.42 11.41 22.51
N PRO A 132 -19.71 11.57 22.90
CA PRO A 132 -20.86 11.07 22.14
C PRO A 132 -21.30 12.00 21.00
N TYR A 133 -20.35 12.44 20.16
CA TYR A 133 -20.61 13.37 19.06
C TYR A 133 -19.91 12.92 17.78
N LYS A 134 -20.65 12.94 16.65
CA LYS A 134 -20.11 12.55 15.35
C LYS A 134 -18.90 13.41 14.97
N GLY A 135 -17.81 12.75 14.56
CA GLY A 135 -16.60 13.43 14.07
C GLY A 135 -15.78 14.17 15.13
N VAL A 136 -16.14 14.06 16.42
CA VAL A 136 -15.39 14.71 17.50
C VAL A 136 -13.95 14.20 17.60
N LEU A 137 -13.72 12.92 17.31
CA LEU A 137 -12.38 12.34 17.28
C LEU A 137 -11.48 13.05 16.27
N ASP A 138 -11.98 13.33 15.05
CA ASP A 138 -11.23 14.08 14.03
C ASP A 138 -10.96 15.53 14.44
N LEU A 139 -11.95 16.19 15.07
CA LEU A 139 -11.77 17.56 15.58
C LEU A 139 -10.65 17.60 16.63
N LEU A 140 -10.61 16.62 17.53
CA LEU A 140 -9.57 16.49 18.55
C LEU A 140 -8.23 16.06 17.96
N ALA A 141 -8.22 15.19 16.95
CA ALA A 141 -7.02 14.78 16.22
C ALA A 141 -6.35 15.99 15.55
N ASN A 142 -7.12 16.83 14.85
CA ASN A 142 -6.62 18.09 14.26
C ASN A 142 -6.03 19.03 15.31
N ARG A 143 -6.69 19.13 16.48
CA ARG A 143 -6.18 19.92 17.62
C ARG A 143 -4.87 19.35 18.20
N CYS A 144 -4.65 18.04 18.06
CA CYS A 144 -3.44 17.33 18.47
C CYS A 144 -2.36 17.26 17.38
N LEU A 145 -2.40 18.16 16.38
CA LEU A 145 -1.47 18.20 15.24
C LEU A 145 -1.47 16.92 14.39
N ALA A 146 -2.61 16.24 14.31
CA ALA A 146 -2.86 15.18 13.34
C ALA A 146 -3.49 15.74 12.06
N SER A 147 -3.29 15.05 10.94
CA SER A 147 -4.02 15.31 9.68
C SER A 147 -5.33 14.51 9.61
N GLY A 148 -6.10 14.51 10.71
CA GLY A 148 -7.29 13.68 10.89
C GLY A 148 -6.99 12.25 11.36
N THR A 149 -8.00 11.39 11.30
CA THR A 149 -7.92 9.95 11.57
C THR A 149 -8.20 9.15 10.32
N ASN A 150 -7.81 7.87 10.32
CA ASN A 150 -8.11 6.96 9.23
C ASN A 150 -8.31 5.54 9.76
N ALA A 151 -8.86 4.65 8.94
CA ALA A 151 -9.02 3.24 9.25
C ALA A 151 -9.04 2.41 7.97
N TRP A 152 -8.90 1.11 8.13
CA TRP A 152 -9.23 0.18 7.07
C TRP A 152 -9.73 -1.14 7.64
N THR A 153 -10.54 -1.80 6.82
CA THR A 153 -11.06 -3.14 7.06
C THR A 153 -10.48 -4.10 6.03
N ASP A 154 -9.75 -5.11 6.51
CA ASP A 154 -9.32 -6.26 5.71
C ASP A 154 -10.18 -7.48 6.04
N THR A 155 -9.87 -8.62 5.43
CA THR A 155 -10.58 -9.89 5.63
C THR A 155 -10.38 -10.46 7.04
N ASP A 156 -9.21 -10.21 7.61
CA ASP A 156 -8.70 -10.81 8.84
C ASP A 156 -8.54 -9.82 10.01
N HIS A 157 -8.61 -8.52 9.74
CA HIS A 157 -8.48 -7.50 10.76
C HIS A 157 -9.18 -6.20 10.41
N THR A 158 -9.43 -5.39 11.43
CA THR A 158 -9.71 -3.97 11.30
C THR A 158 -8.59 -3.21 12.01
N ALA A 159 -8.05 -2.19 11.36
CA ALA A 159 -7.04 -1.32 11.94
C ALA A 159 -7.46 0.14 11.83
N TYR A 160 -7.23 0.87 12.90
CA TYR A 160 -7.48 2.31 12.97
C TYR A 160 -6.17 3.04 13.15
N THR A 161 -6.03 4.22 12.57
CA THR A 161 -4.77 4.96 12.56
C THR A 161 -4.92 6.43 12.89
N ILE A 162 -3.86 6.92 13.50
CA ILE A 162 -3.61 8.34 13.63
C ILE A 162 -2.13 8.60 13.46
N GLN A 163 -1.79 9.75 12.90
CA GLN A 163 -0.44 10.25 12.83
C GLN A 163 -0.42 11.70 13.31
N THR A 164 0.39 11.99 14.33
CA THR A 164 0.57 13.34 14.88
C THR A 164 1.99 13.84 14.65
N ALA A 165 2.16 15.15 14.57
CA ALA A 165 3.48 15.76 14.73
C ALA A 165 3.84 15.83 16.23
N GLY A 166 4.94 15.18 16.61
CA GLY A 166 5.37 15.07 18.01
C GLY A 166 4.52 14.10 18.84
N SER A 167 5.04 13.76 20.03
CA SER A 167 4.43 12.76 20.91
C SER A 167 3.36 13.29 21.86
N GLU A 168 3.36 14.59 22.15
CA GLU A 168 2.43 15.19 23.12
C GLU A 168 0.98 15.09 22.63
N GLY A 169 0.72 15.46 21.37
CA GLY A 169 -0.60 15.32 20.75
C GLY A 169 -1.08 13.87 20.71
N PHE A 170 -0.19 12.95 20.35
CA PHE A 170 -0.47 11.51 20.34
C PHE A 170 -0.93 11.01 21.72
N LEU A 171 -0.16 11.32 22.77
CA LEU A 171 -0.43 10.87 24.12
C LEU A 171 -1.74 11.43 24.68
N ASN A 172 -2.10 12.67 24.32
CA ASN A 172 -3.38 13.26 24.71
C ASN A 172 -4.57 12.57 24.04
N LEU A 173 -4.43 12.18 22.77
CA LEU A 173 -5.52 11.55 22.04
C LEU A 173 -5.63 10.04 22.30
N LEU A 174 -4.54 9.37 22.67
CA LEU A 174 -4.50 7.92 22.89
C LEU A 174 -5.68 7.37 23.72
N PRO A 175 -6.00 7.88 24.93
CA PRO A 175 -7.15 7.39 25.69
C PRO A 175 -8.50 7.71 25.03
N ILE A 176 -8.61 8.82 24.30
CA ILE A 176 -9.84 9.25 23.61
C ILE A 176 -10.11 8.33 22.42
N TYR A 177 -9.06 7.99 21.67
CA TYR A 177 -9.13 7.07 20.54
C TYR A 177 -9.58 5.68 21.01
N LEU A 178 -8.98 5.18 22.09
CA LEU A 178 -9.36 3.90 22.69
C LEU A 178 -10.82 3.90 23.19
N ASP A 179 -11.37 5.04 23.59
CA ASP A 179 -12.78 5.13 23.97
C ASP A 179 -13.71 4.91 22.78
N HIS A 180 -13.36 5.46 21.62
CA HIS A 180 -14.10 5.23 20.37
C HIS A 180 -14.05 3.77 19.94
N LEU A 181 -12.92 3.09 20.12
CA LEU A 181 -12.80 1.68 19.74
C LEU A 181 -13.52 0.76 20.73
N LEU A 182 -13.30 0.94 22.04
CA LEU A 182 -13.80 -0.01 23.04
C LEU A 182 -15.20 0.32 23.56
N TYR A 183 -15.61 1.58 23.49
CA TYR A 183 -16.90 2.07 24.01
C TYR A 183 -17.62 3.02 23.02
N PRO A 184 -17.79 2.64 21.74
CA PRO A 184 -18.56 3.41 20.78
C PRO A 184 -20.05 3.49 21.14
N THR A 185 -20.71 4.56 20.69
CA THR A 185 -22.15 4.76 20.93
C THR A 185 -23.04 3.77 20.18
N LEU A 186 -22.68 3.42 18.93
CA LEU A 186 -23.42 2.51 18.04
C LEU A 186 -24.94 2.78 18.01
N THR A 187 -25.33 4.05 17.85
CA THR A 187 -26.74 4.47 17.90
C THR A 187 -27.52 4.00 16.68
N ASP A 188 -28.84 3.85 16.80
CA ASP A 188 -29.69 3.49 15.66
C ASP A 188 -29.73 4.61 14.60
N SER A 189 -29.62 5.88 15.02
CA SER A 189 -29.46 7.02 14.11
C SER A 189 -28.16 6.90 13.30
N GLY A 190 -27.06 6.48 13.94
CA GLY A 190 -25.79 6.23 13.27
C GLY A 190 -25.89 5.13 12.21
N PHE A 191 -26.52 4.01 12.55
CA PHE A 191 -26.80 2.93 11.59
C PHE A 191 -27.57 3.43 10.36
N ILE A 192 -28.63 4.23 10.58
CA ILE A 192 -29.47 4.75 9.49
C ILE A 192 -28.64 5.62 8.54
N THR A 193 -27.80 6.52 9.04
CA THR A 193 -27.04 7.42 8.15
C THR A 193 -25.82 6.77 7.51
N GLU A 194 -25.05 5.98 8.27
CA GLU A 194 -23.77 5.43 7.79
C GLU A 194 -23.93 4.09 7.09
N VAL A 195 -24.80 3.21 7.57
CA VAL A 195 -24.87 1.83 7.04
C VAL A 195 -25.87 1.72 5.92
N TYR A 196 -27.16 1.85 6.24
CA TYR A 196 -28.23 1.60 5.28
C TYR A 196 -29.56 2.24 5.68
N HIS A 197 -30.24 2.83 4.69
CA HIS A 197 -31.62 3.28 4.77
C HIS A 197 -32.30 3.29 3.39
N ILE A 198 -33.63 3.44 3.40
CA ILE A 198 -34.46 3.69 2.22
C ILE A 198 -34.79 5.18 2.19
N THR A 199 -34.52 5.89 1.09
CA THR A 199 -34.80 7.33 0.95
C THR A 199 -36.30 7.63 0.87
N GLY A 200 -36.67 8.91 0.95
CA GLY A 200 -38.07 9.34 0.71
C GLY A 200 -38.55 9.04 -0.72
N GLU A 201 -37.61 8.82 -1.63
CA GLU A 201 -37.83 8.45 -3.02
C GLU A 201 -37.75 6.93 -3.23
N GLY A 202 -37.65 6.12 -2.17
CA GLY A 202 -37.67 4.65 -2.23
C GLY A 202 -36.37 4.00 -2.69
N GLU A 203 -35.29 4.77 -2.83
CA GLU A 203 -33.97 4.30 -3.23
C GLU A 203 -33.16 3.82 -2.02
N ASP A 204 -32.14 3.00 -2.27
CA ASP A 204 -31.22 2.54 -1.23
C ASP A 204 -30.06 3.52 -1.05
N ALA A 205 -29.77 3.88 0.20
CA ALA A 205 -28.72 4.83 0.53
C ALA A 205 -28.06 4.49 1.88
N GLY A 206 -26.98 5.19 2.19
CA GLY A 206 -26.10 4.95 3.34
C GLY A 206 -24.65 5.02 2.87
N VAL A 207 -23.73 5.50 3.71
CA VAL A 207 -22.33 5.69 3.31
C VAL A 207 -21.70 4.35 2.89
N VAL A 208 -21.79 3.33 3.75
CA VAL A 208 -21.28 1.97 3.49
C VAL A 208 -22.02 1.32 2.30
N TYR A 209 -23.35 1.43 2.25
CA TYR A 209 -24.12 0.88 1.13
C TYR A 209 -23.71 1.50 -0.21
N SER A 210 -23.54 2.83 -0.28
CA SER A 210 -23.13 3.53 -1.49
C SER A 210 -21.69 3.21 -1.89
N GLU A 211 -20.79 3.02 -0.93
CA GLU A 211 -19.43 2.55 -1.22
C GLU A 211 -19.44 1.14 -1.84
N MET A 212 -20.17 0.21 -1.22
CA MET A 212 -20.29 -1.16 -1.75
C MET A 212 -21.01 -1.18 -3.11
N GLN A 213 -21.95 -0.26 -3.34
CA GLN A 213 -22.65 -0.14 -4.62
C GLN A 213 -21.70 0.24 -5.75
N ALA A 214 -20.68 1.03 -5.46
CA ALA A 214 -19.68 1.44 -6.45
C ALA A 214 -18.71 0.32 -6.85
N ARG A 215 -18.54 -0.72 -6.02
CA ARG A 215 -17.50 -1.75 -6.22
C ARG A 215 -18.00 -3.20 -6.35
N GLU A 216 -19.11 -3.60 -5.74
CA GLU A 216 -19.53 -5.04 -5.65
C GLU A 216 -19.55 -5.75 -7.01
N ASN A 217 -19.93 -5.01 -8.06
CA ASN A 217 -20.11 -5.49 -9.42
C ASN A 217 -18.93 -5.18 -10.35
N SER A 218 -17.81 -4.68 -9.84
CA SER A 218 -16.58 -4.52 -10.61
C SER A 218 -16.07 -5.88 -11.10
N ASP A 219 -15.27 -5.87 -12.18
CA ASP A 219 -14.64 -7.09 -12.69
C ASP A 219 -13.77 -7.76 -11.63
N SER A 220 -12.99 -6.94 -10.92
CA SER A 220 -12.07 -7.36 -9.87
C SER A 220 -12.80 -7.95 -8.65
N ASP A 221 -13.77 -7.23 -8.07
CA ASP A 221 -14.48 -7.69 -6.85
C ASP A 221 -15.25 -8.99 -7.11
N ARG A 222 -15.96 -9.11 -8.25
CA ARG A 222 -16.68 -10.36 -8.57
C ARG A 222 -15.73 -11.54 -8.74
N CYS A 223 -14.61 -11.32 -9.44
CA CYS A 223 -13.65 -12.40 -9.70
C CYS A 223 -12.85 -12.79 -8.46
N TYR A 224 -12.40 -11.83 -7.65
CA TYR A 224 -11.70 -12.11 -6.40
C TYR A 224 -12.60 -12.78 -5.37
N ARG A 225 -13.85 -12.33 -5.22
CA ARG A 225 -14.81 -12.99 -4.32
C ARG A 225 -15.09 -14.43 -4.75
N ALA A 226 -15.24 -14.69 -6.05
CA ALA A 226 -15.36 -16.05 -6.58
C ALA A 226 -14.10 -16.89 -6.26
N MET A 227 -12.91 -16.34 -6.52
CA MET A 227 -11.64 -16.99 -6.21
C MET A 227 -11.52 -17.34 -4.72
N LEU A 228 -11.79 -16.38 -3.82
CA LEU A 228 -11.68 -16.59 -2.37
C LEU A 228 -12.71 -17.62 -1.88
N ARG A 229 -13.95 -17.59 -2.38
CA ARG A 229 -14.97 -18.58 -2.02
C ARG A 229 -14.62 -20.00 -2.46
N ALA A 230 -14.02 -20.15 -3.64
CA ALA A 230 -13.52 -21.42 -4.11
C ALA A 230 -12.26 -21.86 -3.36
N MET A 231 -11.38 -20.92 -3.01
CA MET A 231 -10.14 -21.19 -2.30
C MET A 231 -10.39 -21.61 -0.85
N TYR A 232 -11.30 -20.92 -0.14
CA TYR A 232 -11.60 -21.06 1.28
C TYR A 232 -13.02 -21.60 1.52
N PRO A 233 -13.21 -22.93 1.66
CA PRO A 233 -14.51 -23.51 1.94
C PRO A 233 -15.08 -23.10 3.29
N GLU A 234 -16.40 -23.23 3.45
CA GLU A 234 -17.06 -23.09 4.76
C GLU A 234 -16.44 -24.03 5.80
N PRO A 235 -16.30 -23.60 7.07
CA PRO A 235 -16.78 -22.34 7.66
C PRO A 235 -15.74 -21.20 7.69
N SER A 236 -14.68 -21.24 6.85
CA SER A 236 -13.59 -20.26 6.88
C SER A 236 -14.08 -18.83 6.63
N GLY A 237 -13.76 -17.87 7.51
CA GLY A 237 -14.12 -16.45 7.32
C GLY A 237 -13.44 -15.74 6.14
N TYR A 238 -12.30 -16.24 5.66
CA TYR A 238 -11.59 -15.68 4.48
C TYR A 238 -12.40 -15.61 3.17
N ARG A 239 -13.59 -16.22 3.12
CA ARG A 239 -14.49 -16.20 1.95
C ARG A 239 -15.53 -15.09 1.99
N SER A 240 -15.69 -14.45 3.14
CA SER A 240 -16.73 -13.44 3.40
C SER A 240 -16.35 -12.10 2.79
N GLU A 241 -17.37 -11.38 2.29
CA GLU A 241 -17.23 -9.98 1.90
C GLU A 241 -17.33 -9.07 3.14
N THR A 242 -16.19 -8.64 3.69
CA THR A 242 -16.14 -7.83 4.92
C THR A 242 -16.69 -6.43 4.75
N GLY A 243 -16.77 -5.92 3.50
CA GLY A 243 -17.47 -4.68 3.16
C GLY A 243 -18.99 -4.80 3.21
N GLY A 244 -19.51 -6.02 3.06
CA GLY A 244 -20.93 -6.36 2.98
C GLY A 244 -21.48 -6.37 1.57
N ILE A 245 -22.13 -7.46 1.15
CA ILE A 245 -22.84 -7.45 -0.14
C ILE A 245 -24.15 -6.67 -0.01
N LEU A 246 -24.53 -5.96 -1.06
CA LEU A 246 -25.68 -5.05 -1.11
C LEU A 246 -26.96 -5.75 -0.65
N LYS A 247 -27.15 -7.02 -1.01
CA LYS A 247 -28.32 -7.80 -0.55
C LYS A 247 -28.34 -7.92 0.98
N ASN A 248 -27.23 -8.31 1.59
CA ASN A 248 -27.13 -8.50 3.02
C ASN A 248 -27.22 -7.18 3.78
N LEU A 249 -26.62 -6.11 3.27
CA LEU A 249 -26.78 -4.75 3.83
C LEU A 249 -28.25 -4.32 3.88
N ARG A 250 -29.05 -4.68 2.87
CA ARG A 250 -30.50 -4.38 2.83
C ARG A 250 -31.35 -5.28 3.74
N GLU A 251 -31.04 -6.57 3.79
CA GLU A 251 -31.98 -7.59 4.28
C GLU A 251 -31.58 -8.27 5.59
N SER A 252 -30.28 -8.33 5.89
CA SER A 252 -29.72 -9.16 6.97
C SER A 252 -28.99 -8.35 8.03
N THR A 253 -28.37 -7.25 7.64
CA THR A 253 -27.52 -6.42 8.49
C THR A 253 -28.37 -5.60 9.44
N THR A 254 -28.08 -5.69 10.74
CA THR A 254 -28.80 -4.92 11.77
C THR A 254 -27.82 -4.32 12.77
N ASN A 255 -28.22 -3.22 13.41
CA ASN A 255 -27.42 -2.60 14.45
C ASN A 255 -27.21 -3.54 15.67
N GLU A 256 -28.11 -4.49 15.90
CA GLU A 256 -27.93 -5.52 16.93
C GLU A 256 -26.79 -6.48 16.57
N LYS A 257 -26.71 -6.95 15.32
CA LYS A 257 -25.59 -7.78 14.85
C LYS A 257 -24.27 -7.04 14.96
N ILE A 258 -24.25 -5.76 14.58
CA ILE A 258 -23.09 -4.86 14.71
C ILE A 258 -22.63 -4.75 16.17
N ARG A 259 -23.55 -4.47 17.10
CA ARG A 259 -23.24 -4.41 18.55
C ARG A 259 -22.74 -5.76 19.09
N ASN A 260 -23.31 -6.87 18.64
CA ASN A 260 -22.87 -8.21 19.03
C ASN A 260 -21.47 -8.53 18.48
N TYR A 261 -21.18 -8.12 17.25
CA TYR A 261 -19.87 -8.25 16.62
C TYR A 261 -18.82 -7.41 17.37
N HIS A 262 -19.13 -6.15 17.67
CA HIS A 262 -18.29 -5.28 18.50
C HIS A 262 -17.95 -5.94 19.83
N LYS A 263 -18.97 -6.40 20.56
CA LYS A 263 -18.79 -7.12 21.84
C LYS A 263 -17.89 -8.36 21.72
N ALA A 264 -17.95 -9.07 20.60
CA ALA A 264 -17.16 -10.28 20.38
C ALA A 264 -15.68 -9.97 20.11
N PHE A 265 -15.38 -8.96 19.28
CA PHE A 265 -14.03 -8.73 18.76
C PHE A 265 -13.33 -7.46 19.29
N TYR A 266 -14.05 -6.40 19.63
CA TYR A 266 -13.50 -5.12 20.11
C TYR A 266 -13.23 -5.18 21.61
N ARG A 267 -12.27 -6.04 21.94
CA ARG A 267 -11.89 -6.38 23.30
C ARG A 267 -10.46 -5.93 23.56
N PRO A 268 -10.14 -5.45 24.77
CA PRO A 268 -8.78 -5.02 25.10
C PRO A 268 -7.78 -6.18 24.97
N GLU A 269 -8.17 -7.42 25.27
CA GLU A 269 -7.29 -8.59 25.10
C GLU A 269 -6.98 -8.94 23.63
N ASN A 270 -7.78 -8.43 22.68
CA ASN A 270 -7.58 -8.58 21.24
C ASN A 270 -6.88 -7.36 20.61
N LEU A 271 -7.00 -6.20 21.25
CA LEU A 271 -6.51 -4.93 20.77
C LEU A 271 -5.00 -4.80 20.96
N HIS A 272 -4.31 -4.46 19.88
CA HIS A 272 -2.91 -4.10 19.90
C HIS A 272 -2.75 -2.63 19.55
N VAL A 273 -2.15 -1.88 20.46
CA VAL A 273 -1.75 -0.48 20.24
C VAL A 273 -0.31 -0.49 19.76
N ILE A 274 -0.12 -0.36 18.45
CA ILE A 274 1.18 -0.23 17.82
C ILE A 274 1.50 1.25 17.72
N ILE A 275 2.62 1.69 18.28
CA ILE A 275 3.08 3.07 18.27
C ILE A 275 4.42 3.07 17.54
N THR A 276 4.55 3.88 16.50
CA THR A 276 5.81 4.02 15.76
C THR A 276 6.23 5.49 15.77
N GLY A 277 7.41 5.79 16.31
CA GLY A 277 7.92 7.16 16.45
C GLY A 277 8.65 7.38 17.77
N GLN A 278 9.10 8.62 18.00
CA GLN A 278 9.83 9.01 19.21
C GLN A 278 8.86 9.31 20.37
N VAL A 279 8.60 8.30 21.21
CA VAL A 279 7.76 8.41 22.41
C VAL A 279 8.40 7.69 23.59
N GLU A 280 8.39 8.32 24.78
CA GLU A 280 8.81 7.66 26.01
C GLU A 280 7.75 6.65 26.48
N LEU A 281 8.16 5.40 26.71
CA LEU A 281 7.28 4.30 27.06
C LEU A 281 6.50 4.56 28.37
N GLU A 282 7.14 5.18 29.37
CA GLU A 282 6.52 5.52 30.65
C GLU A 282 5.35 6.50 30.46
N LYS A 283 5.48 7.44 29.50
CA LYS A 283 4.41 8.39 29.16
C LYS A 283 3.25 7.69 28.47
N VAL A 284 3.52 6.69 27.62
CA VAL A 284 2.48 5.84 27.01
C VAL A 284 1.68 5.12 28.10
N PHE A 285 2.35 4.45 29.04
CA PHE A 285 1.66 3.77 30.15
C PHE A 285 0.86 4.73 31.02
N ALA A 286 1.36 5.94 31.28
CA ALA A 286 0.62 6.97 31.98
C ALA A 286 -0.64 7.42 31.23
N ALA A 287 -0.54 7.61 29.90
CA ALA A 287 -1.67 7.98 29.05
C ALA A 287 -2.74 6.87 28.95
N LEU A 288 -2.33 5.60 29.06
CA LEU A 288 -3.25 4.45 29.04
C LEU A 288 -3.95 4.19 30.38
N GLU A 289 -3.42 4.69 31.51
CA GLU A 289 -3.94 4.38 32.85
C GLU A 289 -5.43 4.75 33.05
N PRO A 290 -5.94 5.91 32.58
CA PRO A 290 -7.37 6.21 32.67
C PRO A 290 -8.23 5.18 31.91
N MET A 291 -7.80 4.79 30.72
CA MET A 291 -8.50 3.81 29.90
C MET A 291 -8.46 2.41 30.52
N GLU A 292 -7.33 1.98 31.06
CA GLU A 292 -7.20 0.73 31.81
C GLU A 292 -8.17 0.66 32.99
N LYS A 293 -8.32 1.76 33.75
CA LYS A 293 -9.30 1.85 34.84
C LYS A 293 -10.74 1.75 34.33
N LYS A 294 -11.06 2.43 33.21
CA LYS A 294 -12.38 2.33 32.57
C LYS A 294 -12.67 0.89 32.16
N ILE A 295 -11.71 0.22 31.51
CA ILE A 295 -11.80 -1.19 31.12
C ILE A 295 -12.09 -2.12 32.30
N LEU A 296 -11.41 -1.91 33.43
CA LEU A 296 -11.63 -2.69 34.65
C LEU A 296 -13.02 -2.42 35.26
N SER A 297 -13.49 -1.16 35.21
CA SER A 297 -14.81 -0.78 35.75
C SER A 297 -15.98 -1.43 35.01
N LYS A 298 -15.80 -1.83 33.74
CA LYS A 298 -16.81 -2.50 32.91
C LYS A 298 -16.94 -4.00 33.22
N GLY A 299 -16.08 -4.55 34.07
CA GLY A 299 -16.15 -5.93 34.54
C GLY A 299 -15.54 -6.97 33.59
N ASN A 300 -15.72 -8.24 33.97
CA ASN A 300 -15.16 -9.38 33.23
C ASN A 300 -15.91 -9.63 31.91
N ARG A 301 -15.17 -9.86 30.83
CA ARG A 301 -15.67 -10.12 29.48
C ARG A 301 -15.71 -11.61 29.09
N GLY A 302 -15.32 -12.51 30.00
CA GLY A 302 -15.24 -13.95 29.75
C GLY A 302 -14.02 -14.34 28.91
N PRO A 303 -13.87 -15.63 28.54
CA PRO A 303 -12.76 -16.08 27.71
C PRO A 303 -12.79 -15.43 26.32
N PHE A 304 -11.63 -15.32 25.69
CA PHE A 304 -11.47 -14.85 24.32
C PHE A 304 -10.53 -15.80 23.58
N THR A 305 -10.89 -16.14 22.35
CA THR A 305 -10.03 -16.87 21.43
C THR A 305 -9.76 -15.94 20.25
N ARG A 306 -8.50 -15.59 20.03
CA ARG A 306 -8.11 -14.79 18.88
C ARG A 306 -8.40 -15.56 17.59
N PRO A 307 -8.99 -14.92 16.56
CA PRO A 307 -9.18 -15.54 15.26
C PRO A 307 -7.88 -15.99 14.59
N TRP A 308 -8.02 -16.77 13.52
CA TRP A 308 -6.94 -17.11 12.57
C TRP A 308 -5.80 -17.99 13.10
N GLN A 309 -5.92 -18.47 14.34
CA GLN A 309 -4.93 -19.37 14.95
C GLN A 309 -5.17 -20.86 14.60
N SER A 310 -6.36 -21.19 14.08
CA SER A 310 -6.74 -22.55 13.69
C SER A 310 -6.47 -22.84 12.22
N SER A 311 -6.32 -24.13 11.88
CA SER A 311 -6.15 -24.59 10.50
C SER A 311 -7.37 -24.24 9.64
N VAL A 312 -7.13 -23.84 8.39
CA VAL A 312 -8.18 -23.60 7.40
C VAL A 312 -8.59 -24.94 6.75
N PRO A 313 -9.88 -25.15 6.39
CA PRO A 313 -10.28 -26.30 5.60
C PRO A 313 -9.47 -26.41 4.29
N PRO A 314 -8.97 -27.60 3.93
CA PRO A 314 -8.11 -27.76 2.76
C PRO A 314 -8.90 -27.59 1.45
N LEU A 315 -8.23 -27.08 0.41
CA LEU A 315 -8.73 -27.14 -0.95
C LEU A 315 -8.53 -28.58 -1.48
N VAL A 316 -9.61 -29.32 -1.70
CA VAL A 316 -9.55 -30.75 -2.04
C VAL A 316 -9.51 -31.04 -3.55
N SER A 317 -9.98 -30.12 -4.38
CA SER A 317 -10.06 -30.29 -5.83
C SER A 317 -9.91 -28.97 -6.56
N SER A 318 -9.43 -29.02 -7.80
CA SER A 318 -9.39 -27.84 -8.67
C SER A 318 -10.80 -27.36 -9.00
N VAL A 319 -10.94 -26.04 -9.13
CA VAL A 319 -12.19 -25.36 -9.47
C VAL A 319 -11.95 -24.49 -10.71
N ASP A 320 -12.91 -24.47 -11.64
CA ASP A 320 -12.91 -23.59 -12.81
C ASP A 320 -14.26 -22.89 -12.90
N GLU A 321 -14.25 -21.58 -12.62
CA GLU A 321 -15.44 -20.75 -12.58
C GLU A 321 -15.42 -19.72 -13.70
N LEU A 322 -16.56 -19.62 -14.41
CA LEU A 322 -16.83 -18.55 -15.34
C LEU A 322 -17.65 -17.47 -14.61
N VAL A 323 -17.07 -16.29 -14.45
CA VAL A 323 -17.71 -15.17 -13.75
C VAL A 323 -18.02 -14.09 -14.76
N GLN A 324 -19.30 -13.85 -15.02
CA GLN A 324 -19.71 -12.69 -15.79
C GLN A 324 -19.68 -11.45 -14.92
N TYR A 325 -19.35 -10.29 -15.48
CA TYR A 325 -19.47 -9.00 -14.81
C TYR A 325 -20.07 -7.95 -15.77
N PRO A 326 -20.84 -6.98 -15.27
CA PRO A 326 -21.45 -5.97 -16.12
C PRO A 326 -20.39 -5.11 -16.82
N SER A 327 -20.56 -4.90 -18.13
CA SER A 327 -19.68 -4.02 -18.92
C SER A 327 -20.38 -3.47 -20.15
N ASP A 328 -19.98 -2.29 -20.60
CA ASP A 328 -20.49 -1.65 -21.83
C ASP A 328 -19.88 -2.25 -23.11
N THR A 329 -18.84 -3.10 -22.97
CA THR A 329 -18.11 -3.73 -24.08
C THR A 329 -17.78 -5.17 -23.72
N GLU A 330 -17.62 -6.05 -24.71
CA GLU A 330 -17.30 -7.46 -24.47
C GLU A 330 -15.90 -7.85 -25.01
N ASP A 331 -15.00 -6.88 -25.20
CA ASP A 331 -13.74 -7.06 -25.92
C ASP A 331 -12.68 -7.84 -25.12
N THR A 332 -12.50 -7.49 -23.84
CA THR A 332 -11.42 -8.02 -22.99
C THR A 332 -11.91 -8.35 -21.58
N GLY A 333 -11.54 -9.53 -21.11
CA GLY A 333 -11.77 -10.02 -19.74
C GLY A 333 -10.50 -10.04 -18.89
N LEU A 334 -10.59 -10.79 -17.79
CA LEU A 334 -9.46 -11.10 -16.91
C LEU A 334 -9.49 -12.59 -16.55
N VAL A 335 -8.32 -13.16 -16.25
CA VAL A 335 -8.21 -14.55 -15.77
C VAL A 335 -7.35 -14.58 -14.53
N ILE A 336 -7.86 -15.21 -13.47
CA ILE A 336 -7.12 -15.46 -12.24
C ILE A 336 -6.85 -16.95 -12.13
N VAL A 337 -5.60 -17.31 -11.84
CA VAL A 337 -5.22 -18.69 -11.54
C VAL A 337 -4.53 -18.71 -10.17
N ALA A 338 -5.14 -19.41 -9.23
CA ALA A 338 -4.76 -19.38 -7.82
C ALA A 338 -4.51 -20.78 -7.25
N TRP A 339 -3.65 -20.85 -6.24
CA TRP A 339 -3.32 -22.05 -5.48
C TRP A 339 -3.26 -21.75 -3.99
N ARG A 340 -3.48 -22.79 -3.19
CA ARG A 340 -3.19 -22.72 -1.76
C ARG A 340 -1.67 -22.75 -1.55
N GLY A 341 -1.15 -21.73 -0.88
CA GLY A 341 0.28 -21.55 -0.63
C GLY A 341 0.73 -22.01 0.77
N PRO A 342 1.96 -21.65 1.18
CA PRO A 342 2.47 -21.91 2.52
C PRO A 342 1.62 -21.23 3.62
N SER A 343 1.60 -21.81 4.82
CA SER A 343 0.92 -21.22 5.98
C SER A 343 1.70 -20.03 6.55
N SER A 344 1.05 -18.89 6.77
CA SER A 344 1.67 -17.74 7.46
C SER A 344 1.89 -17.96 8.96
N VAL A 345 1.19 -18.94 9.54
CA VAL A 345 1.31 -19.34 10.95
C VAL A 345 2.50 -20.27 11.15
N TYR A 346 2.71 -21.24 10.25
CA TYR A 346 3.70 -22.31 10.44
C TYR A 346 4.89 -22.29 9.47
N GLN A 347 4.77 -21.58 8.34
CA GLN A 347 5.69 -21.66 7.20
C GLN A 347 6.00 -20.27 6.60
N ILE A 348 6.12 -19.24 7.44
CA ILE A 348 6.37 -17.85 7.00
C ILE A 348 7.61 -17.71 6.10
N ASN A 349 8.69 -18.43 6.38
CA ASN A 349 9.90 -18.44 5.53
C ASN A 349 9.62 -19.05 4.14
N GLU A 350 8.86 -20.13 4.07
CA GLU A 350 8.47 -20.73 2.79
C GLU A 350 7.51 -19.81 2.00
N LEU A 351 6.67 -19.03 2.69
CA LEU A 351 5.85 -17.98 2.09
C LEU A 351 6.70 -16.87 1.46
N LEU A 352 7.75 -16.41 2.15
CA LEU A 352 8.71 -15.46 1.58
C LEU A 352 9.40 -16.03 0.34
N SER A 353 9.81 -17.31 0.39
CA SER A 353 10.38 -17.99 -0.77
C SER A 353 9.41 -18.07 -1.95
N MET A 354 8.12 -18.34 -1.67
CA MET A 354 7.07 -18.32 -2.68
C MET A 354 6.93 -16.92 -3.32
N GLY A 355 6.97 -15.86 -2.52
CA GLY A 355 6.95 -14.48 -3.01
C GLY A 355 8.13 -14.17 -3.94
N VAL A 356 9.35 -14.58 -3.58
CA VAL A 356 10.54 -14.43 -4.45
C VAL A 356 10.37 -15.19 -5.78
N LEU A 357 9.86 -16.42 -5.74
CA LEU A 357 9.61 -17.21 -6.94
C LEU A 357 8.57 -16.54 -7.86
N MET A 358 7.49 -16.02 -7.28
CA MET A 358 6.44 -15.34 -8.05
C MET A 358 6.93 -14.02 -8.63
N GLU A 359 7.73 -13.25 -7.87
CA GLU A 359 8.43 -12.07 -8.38
C GLU A 359 9.34 -12.44 -9.57
N TYR A 360 10.13 -13.52 -9.47
CA TYR A 360 10.94 -14.00 -10.62
C TYR A 360 10.09 -14.25 -11.88
N LEU A 361 8.90 -14.83 -11.71
CA LEU A 361 8.00 -15.15 -12.81
C LEU A 361 7.37 -13.92 -13.49
N THR A 362 7.25 -12.77 -12.80
CA THR A 362 6.50 -11.60 -13.31
C THR A 362 7.21 -10.24 -13.26
N HIS A 363 8.37 -10.12 -12.60
CA HIS A 363 9.01 -8.84 -12.24
C HIS A 363 9.20 -7.83 -13.38
N SER A 364 9.47 -8.29 -14.61
CA SER A 364 9.79 -7.40 -15.74
C SER A 364 9.31 -7.94 -17.08
N SER A 365 9.44 -7.15 -18.16
CA SER A 365 9.11 -7.58 -19.53
C SER A 365 9.93 -8.79 -20.01
N VAL A 366 11.08 -9.07 -19.38
CA VAL A 366 11.92 -10.24 -19.67
C VAL A 366 11.69 -11.41 -18.71
N SER A 367 10.80 -11.26 -17.72
CA SER A 367 10.42 -12.36 -16.84
C SER A 367 9.59 -13.41 -17.60
N PRO A 368 9.61 -14.69 -17.15
CA PRO A 368 9.00 -15.79 -17.89
C PRO A 368 7.55 -15.53 -18.32
N LEU A 369 6.68 -15.06 -17.43
CA LEU A 369 5.27 -14.86 -17.78
C LEU A 369 5.05 -13.63 -18.68
N PRO A 370 5.54 -12.41 -18.36
CA PRO A 370 5.40 -11.27 -19.27
C PRO A 370 5.98 -11.51 -20.67
N SER A 371 7.14 -12.18 -20.79
CA SER A 371 7.76 -12.47 -22.09
C SER A 371 6.92 -13.40 -22.98
N ILE A 372 6.06 -14.24 -22.39
CA ILE A 372 5.25 -15.23 -23.10
C ILE A 372 3.83 -14.70 -23.37
N PHE A 373 3.25 -13.97 -22.42
CA PHE A 373 1.85 -13.56 -22.46
C PHE A 373 1.64 -12.14 -23.01
N VAL A 374 2.63 -11.26 -22.86
CA VAL A 374 2.49 -9.80 -23.11
C VAL A 374 3.43 -9.31 -24.20
N GLU A 375 4.72 -9.64 -24.11
CA GLU A 375 5.77 -9.06 -24.98
C GLU A 375 5.96 -9.85 -26.30
N VAL A 376 4.85 -10.34 -26.87
CA VAL A 376 4.80 -11.11 -28.12
C VAL A 376 3.94 -10.39 -29.18
N ASP A 377 4.05 -10.80 -30.45
CA ASP A 377 3.31 -10.17 -31.55
C ASP A 377 1.78 -10.31 -31.44
N ASP A 378 1.31 -11.43 -30.88
CA ASP A 378 -0.11 -11.72 -30.64
C ASP A 378 -0.37 -12.03 -29.16
N PRO A 379 -0.39 -11.01 -28.28
CA PRO A 379 -0.47 -11.21 -26.85
C PRO A 379 -1.77 -11.87 -26.40
N LEU A 380 -1.70 -12.61 -25.30
CA LEU A 380 -2.86 -13.21 -24.62
C LEU A 380 -3.40 -12.28 -23.53
N SER A 381 -2.60 -11.36 -23.00
CA SER A 381 -3.00 -10.40 -21.96
C SER A 381 -2.29 -9.06 -22.14
N SER A 382 -2.82 -7.99 -21.54
CA SER A 382 -2.15 -6.68 -21.50
C SER A 382 -1.11 -6.60 -20.38
N SER A 383 -1.34 -7.36 -19.30
CA SER A 383 -0.43 -7.47 -18.17
C SER A 383 -0.53 -8.85 -17.51
N VAL A 384 0.48 -9.19 -16.71
CA VAL A 384 0.47 -10.32 -15.80
C VAL A 384 0.98 -9.83 -14.45
N GLN A 385 0.19 -10.04 -13.41
CA GLN A 385 0.54 -9.69 -12.04
C GLN A 385 0.48 -10.94 -11.16
N HIS A 386 1.11 -10.86 -10.00
CA HIS A 386 1.02 -11.90 -8.99
C HIS A 386 0.71 -11.27 -7.63
N SER A 387 0.11 -12.05 -6.75
CA SER A 387 -0.06 -11.68 -5.36
C SER A 387 -0.17 -12.95 -4.51
N CYS A 388 0.07 -12.81 -3.22
CA CYS A 388 -0.25 -13.85 -2.27
C CYS A 388 -0.83 -13.25 -0.99
N TYR A 389 -2.08 -13.63 -0.68
CA TYR A 389 -2.73 -13.24 0.57
C TYR A 389 -2.05 -13.94 1.73
N GLU A 390 -1.61 -13.17 2.73
CA GLU A 390 -0.86 -13.66 3.89
C GLU A 390 -1.72 -14.45 4.90
N ASN A 391 -2.73 -15.18 4.46
CA ASN A 391 -3.69 -15.86 5.34
C ASN A 391 -3.08 -17.03 6.11
N SER A 392 -3.80 -17.54 7.13
CA SER A 392 -3.36 -18.69 7.96
C SER A 392 -2.85 -19.85 7.10
N ASP A 393 -3.55 -20.14 6.00
CA ASP A 393 -3.02 -20.85 4.83
C ASP A 393 -3.20 -19.95 3.61
N SER A 394 -2.09 -19.44 3.05
CA SER A 394 -2.10 -18.36 2.07
C SER A 394 -2.80 -18.72 0.75
N ALA A 395 -3.24 -17.71 0.00
CA ALA A 395 -3.73 -17.88 -1.36
C ALA A 395 -2.85 -17.11 -2.34
N CYS A 396 -2.05 -17.83 -3.12
CA CYS A 396 -1.13 -17.26 -4.09
C CYS A 396 -1.72 -17.38 -5.50
N TYR A 397 -1.72 -16.30 -6.28
CA TYR A 397 -2.33 -16.27 -7.61
C TYR A 397 -1.56 -15.44 -8.62
N PHE A 398 -1.80 -15.75 -9.89
CA PHE A 398 -1.47 -14.90 -11.03
C PHE A 398 -2.75 -14.34 -11.62
N GLU A 399 -2.74 -13.04 -11.92
CA GLU A 399 -3.81 -12.37 -12.65
C GLU A 399 -3.32 -11.96 -14.04
N PHE A 400 -4.14 -12.24 -15.03
CA PHE A 400 -3.95 -11.84 -16.42
C PHE A 400 -5.08 -10.86 -16.77
N SER A 401 -4.75 -9.58 -16.90
CA SER A 401 -5.72 -8.53 -17.21
C SER A 401 -5.70 -8.22 -18.72
N GLY A 402 -6.79 -7.67 -19.24
CA GLY A 402 -6.90 -7.29 -20.66
C GLY A 402 -6.82 -8.49 -21.61
N VAL A 403 -7.33 -9.65 -21.21
CA VAL A 403 -7.32 -10.88 -22.00
C VAL A 403 -8.40 -10.77 -23.08
N PRO A 404 -8.08 -10.87 -24.39
CA PRO A 404 -9.10 -10.86 -25.43
C PRO A 404 -10.16 -11.93 -25.17
N HIS A 405 -11.45 -11.59 -25.27
CA HIS A 405 -12.56 -12.48 -24.90
C HIS A 405 -12.43 -13.90 -25.47
N GLN A 406 -12.03 -13.99 -26.74
CA GLN A 406 -11.88 -15.25 -27.48
C GLN A 406 -10.71 -16.12 -26.99
N LYS A 407 -9.74 -15.53 -26.28
CA LYS A 407 -8.51 -16.18 -25.76
C LYS A 407 -8.56 -16.50 -24.27
N ILE A 408 -9.66 -16.20 -23.58
CA ILE A 408 -9.80 -16.42 -22.12
C ILE A 408 -9.49 -17.86 -21.72
N ASN A 409 -9.92 -18.83 -22.53
CA ASN A 409 -9.70 -20.24 -22.24
C ASN A 409 -8.25 -20.71 -22.48
N ASP A 410 -7.43 -19.91 -23.17
CA ASP A 410 -6.06 -20.29 -23.54
C ASP A 410 -5.04 -19.96 -22.44
N VAL A 411 -5.39 -19.07 -21.50
CA VAL A 411 -4.50 -18.59 -20.44
C VAL A 411 -4.02 -19.71 -19.52
N LYS A 412 -4.96 -20.48 -18.93
CA LYS A 412 -4.62 -21.55 -17.98
C LYS A 412 -3.77 -22.66 -18.62
N PRO A 413 -4.10 -23.20 -19.81
CA PRO A 413 -3.25 -24.18 -20.48
C PRO A 413 -1.82 -23.68 -20.70
N LEU A 414 -1.65 -22.44 -21.20
CA LEU A 414 -0.33 -21.87 -21.46
C LEU A 414 0.47 -21.63 -20.17
N LEU A 415 -0.19 -21.20 -19.10
CA LEU A 415 0.44 -21.02 -17.80
C LEU A 415 0.93 -22.36 -17.24
N MET A 416 0.08 -23.38 -17.28
CA MET A 416 0.45 -24.71 -16.79
C MET A 416 1.57 -25.34 -17.61
N ASP A 417 1.59 -25.16 -18.93
CA ASP A 417 2.69 -25.61 -19.78
C ASP A 417 4.01 -24.90 -19.40
N THR A 418 3.97 -23.59 -19.20
CA THR A 418 5.13 -22.79 -18.81
C THR A 418 5.70 -23.26 -17.46
N LEU A 419 4.84 -23.43 -16.45
CA LEU A 419 5.25 -23.92 -15.13
C LEU A 419 5.76 -25.37 -15.17
N LYS A 420 5.19 -26.23 -16.02
CA LYS A 420 5.68 -27.60 -16.26
C LYS A 420 7.05 -27.62 -16.93
N ARG A 421 7.30 -26.75 -17.91
CA ARG A 421 8.62 -26.65 -18.57
C ARG A 421 9.70 -26.18 -17.60
N LEU A 422 9.38 -25.20 -16.75
CA LEU A 422 10.27 -24.76 -15.67
C LEU A 422 10.54 -25.91 -14.68
N SER A 423 9.49 -26.51 -14.10
CA SER A 423 9.65 -27.58 -13.09
C SER A 423 10.34 -28.85 -13.60
N THR A 424 10.25 -29.16 -14.89
CA THR A 424 10.94 -30.31 -15.49
C THR A 424 12.36 -30.02 -15.96
N GLY A 425 12.84 -28.77 -15.82
CA GLY A 425 14.14 -28.34 -16.33
C GLY A 425 14.25 -28.34 -17.86
N LYS A 426 13.12 -28.33 -18.57
CA LYS A 426 13.11 -28.08 -20.02
C LYS A 426 13.37 -26.62 -20.35
N THR A 427 13.09 -25.74 -19.40
CA THR A 427 13.45 -24.32 -19.42
C THR A 427 14.12 -24.01 -18.10
N ASP A 428 15.35 -23.50 -18.17
CA ASP A 428 16.14 -23.23 -16.97
C ASP A 428 15.64 -21.98 -16.23
N ILE A 429 15.67 -22.04 -14.90
CA ILE A 429 15.58 -20.86 -14.05
C ILE A 429 16.94 -20.16 -14.10
N ASN A 430 16.96 -18.91 -14.54
CA ASN A 430 18.17 -18.11 -14.52
C ASN A 430 18.51 -17.75 -13.07
N MET A 431 19.43 -18.51 -12.47
CA MET A 431 19.85 -18.32 -11.09
C MET A 431 20.56 -17.00 -10.83
N GLN A 432 21.16 -16.36 -11.85
CA GLN A 432 21.70 -15.02 -11.68
C GLN A 432 20.57 -14.00 -11.53
N THR A 433 19.56 -14.05 -12.41
CA THR A 433 18.37 -13.20 -12.29
C THR A 433 17.62 -13.42 -10.98
N MET A 434 17.53 -14.67 -10.50
CA MET A 434 16.96 -14.97 -9.18
C MET A 434 17.72 -14.24 -8.05
N LYS A 435 19.06 -14.28 -8.07
CA LYS A 435 19.90 -13.58 -7.08
C LYS A 435 19.77 -12.06 -7.17
N ASP A 436 19.69 -11.52 -8.39
CA ASP A 436 19.50 -10.08 -8.61
C ASP A 436 18.15 -9.63 -8.02
N ILE A 437 17.09 -10.42 -8.22
CA ILE A 437 15.77 -10.17 -7.63
C ILE A 437 15.81 -10.24 -6.10
N ILE A 438 16.42 -11.26 -5.52
CA ILE A 438 16.57 -11.39 -4.06
C ILE A 438 17.30 -10.17 -3.50
N SER A 439 18.40 -9.76 -4.14
CA SER A 439 19.19 -8.59 -3.74
C SER A 439 18.35 -7.31 -3.79
N ASN A 440 17.57 -7.11 -4.86
CA ASN A 440 16.66 -5.98 -4.99
C ASN A 440 15.54 -5.99 -3.96
N LEU A 441 15.00 -7.15 -3.58
CA LEU A 441 13.98 -7.23 -2.55
C LEU A 441 14.53 -6.81 -1.19
N MET A 442 15.77 -7.17 -0.85
CA MET A 442 16.45 -6.69 0.35
C MET A 442 16.65 -5.17 0.32
N LEU A 443 17.14 -4.64 -0.80
CA LEU A 443 17.34 -3.19 -0.99
C LEU A 443 16.01 -2.41 -0.93
N ARG A 444 14.93 -2.96 -1.48
CA ARG A 444 13.59 -2.38 -1.35
C ARG A 444 13.12 -2.36 0.11
N GLN A 445 13.44 -3.38 0.89
CA GLN A 445 13.12 -3.41 2.32
C GLN A 445 13.87 -2.29 3.06
N ASP A 446 15.17 -2.14 2.81
CA ASP A 446 15.98 -1.06 3.38
C ASP A 446 15.46 0.33 2.93
N SER A 447 15.14 0.50 1.64
CA SER A 447 14.55 1.74 1.14
C SER A 447 13.20 2.06 1.79
N ARG A 448 12.36 1.06 2.08
CA ARG A 448 11.07 1.27 2.75
C ARG A 448 11.25 1.67 4.21
N MET A 449 12.28 1.15 4.88
CA MET A 449 12.63 1.58 6.23
C MET A 449 13.09 3.04 6.27
N GLU A 450 13.64 3.60 5.19
CA GLU A 450 13.94 5.03 5.11
C GLU A 450 12.71 5.90 4.73
N THR A 451 11.92 5.46 3.75
CA THR A 451 10.83 6.30 3.20
C THR A 451 9.51 6.19 3.95
N SER A 452 9.24 5.06 4.58
CA SER A 452 7.98 4.73 5.24
C SER A 452 8.18 3.77 6.43
N PRO A 453 9.09 4.07 7.38
CA PRO A 453 9.39 3.18 8.51
C PRO A 453 8.17 2.87 9.38
N HIS A 454 7.31 3.87 9.59
CA HIS A 454 6.12 3.76 10.43
C HIS A 454 5.20 2.64 9.95
N ASP A 455 4.80 2.68 8.67
CA ASP A 455 3.94 1.67 8.06
C ASP A 455 4.67 0.34 7.93
N THR A 456 5.94 0.36 7.50
CA THR A 456 6.72 -0.88 7.31
C THR A 456 6.84 -1.69 8.58
N VAL A 457 7.11 -1.07 9.72
CA VAL A 457 7.18 -1.78 11.00
C VAL A 457 5.78 -2.19 11.46
N ALA A 458 4.78 -1.32 11.32
CA ALA A 458 3.40 -1.64 11.69
C ALA A 458 2.87 -2.86 10.94
N ASP A 459 3.05 -2.94 9.62
CA ASP A 459 2.62 -4.07 8.78
C ASP A 459 3.21 -5.41 9.26
N HIS A 460 4.50 -5.42 9.62
CA HIS A 460 5.15 -6.62 10.15
C HIS A 460 4.57 -7.04 11.51
N ILE A 461 4.24 -6.08 12.37
CA ILE A 461 3.61 -6.33 13.67
C ILE A 461 2.16 -6.77 13.50
N ILE A 462 1.40 -6.21 12.55
CA ILE A 462 0.04 -6.67 12.22
C ILE A 462 0.07 -8.14 11.79
N GLY A 463 1.02 -8.54 10.94
CA GLY A 463 1.22 -9.95 10.60
C GLY A 463 1.54 -10.85 11.81
N ASP A 464 2.30 -10.36 12.80
CA ASP A 464 2.55 -11.08 14.07
C ASP A 464 1.27 -11.18 14.93
N ILE A 465 0.45 -10.13 14.96
CA ILE A 465 -0.82 -10.11 15.69
C ILE A 465 -1.76 -11.17 15.14
N LEU A 466 -1.81 -11.30 13.81
CA LEU A 466 -2.73 -12.19 13.12
C LEU A 466 -2.24 -13.63 13.12
N TYR A 467 -0.94 -13.86 12.93
CA TYR A 467 -0.41 -15.20 12.64
C TYR A 467 0.75 -15.64 13.53
N GLY A 468 1.32 -14.73 14.32
CA GLY A 468 2.42 -15.03 15.23
C GLY A 468 1.97 -15.81 16.46
N GLN A 469 2.73 -16.85 16.81
CA GLN A 469 2.51 -17.68 18.00
C GLN A 469 3.57 -17.45 19.06
N THR A 470 4.77 -17.04 18.65
CA THR A 470 5.95 -16.89 19.50
C THR A 470 6.69 -15.59 19.18
N CYS A 471 7.55 -15.14 20.11
CA CYS A 471 8.41 -13.99 19.88
C CYS A 471 9.34 -14.18 18.66
N GLN A 472 9.67 -15.43 18.29
CA GLN A 472 10.51 -15.71 17.13
C GLN A 472 9.78 -15.44 15.81
N ASP A 473 8.44 -15.55 15.79
CA ASP A 473 7.64 -15.22 14.61
C ASP A 473 7.67 -13.71 14.37
N MET A 474 7.56 -12.92 15.45
CA MET A 474 7.74 -11.47 15.40
C MET A 474 9.13 -11.09 14.88
N ASP A 475 10.20 -11.69 15.41
CA ASP A 475 11.57 -11.46 14.92
C ASP A 475 11.70 -11.80 13.43
N THR A 476 11.15 -12.92 12.98
CA THR A 476 11.20 -13.35 11.58
C THR A 476 10.50 -12.34 10.67
N ARG A 477 9.35 -11.81 11.08
CA ARG A 477 8.58 -10.80 10.33
C ARG A 477 9.29 -9.46 10.28
N LEU A 478 9.89 -9.04 11.40
CA LEU A 478 10.67 -7.80 11.51
C LEU A 478 12.01 -7.88 10.76
N ASN A 479 12.53 -9.08 10.50
CA ASN A 479 13.87 -9.31 9.94
C ASN A 479 13.86 -10.24 8.71
N LYS A 480 12.87 -10.09 7.82
CA LYS A 480 12.73 -10.87 6.57
C LYS A 480 14.01 -10.92 5.72
N LYS A 481 14.83 -9.87 5.77
CA LYS A 481 16.13 -9.79 5.10
C LYS A 481 17.06 -10.97 5.43
N ARG A 482 17.06 -11.47 6.67
CA ARG A 482 17.88 -12.64 7.06
C ARG A 482 17.52 -13.88 6.24
N TRP A 483 16.23 -14.06 5.94
CA TRP A 483 15.79 -15.16 5.09
C TRP A 483 16.10 -14.92 3.61
N LEU A 484 15.96 -13.68 3.14
CA LEU A 484 16.37 -13.32 1.77
C LEU A 484 17.87 -13.58 1.53
N GLU A 485 18.73 -13.24 2.50
CA GLU A 485 20.17 -13.56 2.44
C GLU A 485 20.41 -15.07 2.34
N HIS A 486 19.68 -15.87 3.12
CA HIS A 486 19.73 -17.33 3.03
C HIS A 486 19.34 -17.83 1.62
N LEU A 487 18.31 -17.26 1.01
CA LEU A 487 17.83 -17.63 -0.33
C LEU A 487 18.85 -17.40 -1.45
N LEU A 488 19.84 -16.52 -1.27
CA LEU A 488 20.94 -16.35 -2.24
C LEU A 488 21.79 -17.62 -2.42
N HIS A 489 21.76 -18.52 -1.43
CA HIS A 489 22.54 -19.75 -1.41
C HIS A 489 21.72 -21.00 -1.77
N GLU A 490 20.39 -20.87 -1.90
CA GLU A 490 19.54 -22.00 -2.27
C GLU A 490 19.84 -22.47 -3.70
N PRO A 491 20.00 -23.79 -3.92
CA PRO A 491 20.30 -24.32 -5.24
C PRO A 491 19.08 -24.27 -6.14
N TYR A 492 19.31 -24.37 -7.45
CA TYR A 492 18.27 -24.49 -8.47
C TYR A 492 17.13 -25.47 -8.10
N LYS A 493 17.47 -26.62 -7.51
CA LYS A 493 16.50 -27.65 -7.10
C LYS A 493 15.48 -27.15 -6.08
N TYR A 494 15.84 -26.21 -5.21
CA TYR A 494 14.93 -25.62 -4.22
C TYR A 494 13.73 -24.95 -4.89
N TRP A 495 13.99 -24.07 -5.87
CA TRP A 495 12.97 -23.34 -6.62
C TRP A 495 12.09 -24.26 -7.45
N ILE A 496 12.67 -25.29 -8.06
CA ILE A 496 11.93 -26.31 -8.80
C ILE A 496 10.99 -27.09 -7.89
N ASN A 497 11.43 -27.44 -6.69
CA ASN A 497 10.58 -28.12 -5.72
C ASN A 497 9.40 -27.24 -5.27
N LEU A 498 9.59 -25.92 -5.12
CA LEU A 498 8.51 -24.99 -4.81
C LEU A 498 7.46 -24.94 -5.93
N ILE A 499 7.89 -24.81 -7.19
CA ILE A 499 6.97 -24.86 -8.35
C ILE A 499 6.21 -26.18 -8.35
N HIS A 500 6.90 -27.30 -8.14
CA HIS A 500 6.29 -28.63 -8.16
C HIS A 500 5.24 -28.79 -7.05
N LYS A 501 5.64 -28.51 -5.80
CA LYS A 501 4.81 -28.66 -4.59
C LYS A 501 3.53 -27.84 -4.69
N TYR A 502 3.63 -26.57 -5.05
CA TYR A 502 2.49 -25.65 -4.96
C TYR A 502 1.72 -25.48 -6.27
N PHE A 503 2.40 -25.39 -7.41
CA PHE A 503 1.74 -25.08 -8.67
C PHE A 503 1.40 -26.30 -9.54
N ILE A 504 2.16 -27.41 -9.41
CA ILE A 504 1.97 -28.62 -10.24
C ILE A 504 1.13 -29.69 -9.54
N GLU A 505 1.46 -30.03 -8.29
CA GLU A 505 0.76 -31.07 -7.53
C GLU A 505 -0.55 -30.56 -6.89
N GLY A 506 -0.58 -29.28 -6.51
CA GLY A 506 -1.70 -28.68 -5.80
C GLY A 506 -2.94 -28.47 -6.69
N PRO A 507 -4.16 -28.61 -6.13
CA PRO A 507 -5.37 -28.17 -6.82
C PRO A 507 -5.32 -26.66 -7.06
N SER A 508 -5.88 -26.23 -8.19
CA SER A 508 -5.91 -24.82 -8.57
C SER A 508 -7.33 -24.31 -8.73
N VAL A 509 -7.57 -23.07 -8.33
CA VAL A 509 -8.78 -22.32 -8.66
C VAL A 509 -8.51 -21.47 -9.90
N VAL A 510 -9.38 -21.54 -10.89
CA VAL A 510 -9.36 -20.72 -12.10
C VAL A 510 -10.63 -19.89 -12.11
N VAL A 511 -10.50 -18.57 -12.21
CA VAL A 511 -11.63 -17.67 -12.43
C VAL A 511 -11.46 -17.00 -13.79
N ARG A 512 -12.43 -17.24 -14.68
CA ARG A 512 -12.52 -16.63 -16.01
C ARG A 512 -13.53 -15.49 -15.95
N GLY A 513 -13.04 -14.28 -15.74
CA GLY A 513 -13.83 -13.06 -15.73
C GLY A 513 -14.20 -12.63 -17.13
N VAL A 514 -15.49 -12.68 -17.47
CA VAL A 514 -16.02 -12.34 -18.80
C VAL A 514 -16.89 -11.09 -18.72
N PRO A 515 -16.57 -10.02 -19.47
CA PRO A 515 -17.44 -8.86 -19.55
C PRO A 515 -18.76 -9.23 -20.25
N SER A 516 -19.89 -8.67 -19.78
CA SER A 516 -21.19 -8.91 -20.39
C SER A 516 -22.10 -7.69 -20.39
N ILE A 517 -22.57 -7.31 -21.58
CA ILE A 517 -23.59 -6.26 -21.78
C ILE A 517 -24.94 -6.76 -21.27
N ALA A 518 -25.26 -8.03 -21.54
CA ALA A 518 -26.50 -8.66 -21.06
C ALA A 518 -26.58 -8.66 -19.52
N GLU A 519 -25.46 -8.90 -18.83
CA GLU A 519 -25.40 -8.83 -17.38
C GLU A 519 -25.61 -7.39 -16.85
N ALA A 520 -25.06 -6.38 -17.53
CA ALA A 520 -25.29 -4.97 -17.20
C ALA A 520 -26.79 -4.61 -17.30
N THR A 521 -27.43 -4.97 -18.41
CA THR A 521 -28.87 -4.76 -18.60
C THR A 521 -29.71 -5.55 -17.57
N ARG A 522 -29.34 -6.79 -17.26
CA ARG A 522 -30.03 -7.60 -16.25
C ARG A 522 -30.00 -6.94 -14.88
N LEU A 523 -28.82 -6.49 -14.44
CA LEU A 523 -28.66 -5.83 -13.14
C LEU A 523 -29.43 -4.49 -13.07
N GLU A 524 -29.38 -3.68 -14.13
CA GLU A 524 -30.15 -2.43 -14.19
C GLU A 524 -31.66 -2.67 -14.11
N GLU A 525 -32.18 -3.66 -14.86
CA GLU A 525 -33.59 -4.01 -14.83
C GLU A 525 -34.03 -4.59 -13.48
N GLU A 526 -33.23 -5.47 -12.88
CA GLU A 526 -33.51 -6.05 -11.56
C GLU A 526 -33.56 -4.97 -10.48
N GLU A 527 -32.61 -4.04 -10.51
CA GLU A 527 -32.56 -2.92 -9.58
C GLU A 527 -33.79 -2.03 -9.72
N LYS A 528 -34.13 -1.65 -10.96
CA LYS A 528 -35.31 -0.84 -11.24
C LYS A 528 -36.61 -1.52 -10.79
N LYS A 529 -36.79 -2.81 -11.13
CA LYS A 529 -37.97 -3.59 -10.71
C LYS A 529 -38.07 -3.69 -9.20
N ARG A 530 -36.94 -3.89 -8.50
CA ARG A 530 -36.89 -3.98 -7.04
C ARG A 530 -37.29 -2.66 -6.38
N VAL A 531 -36.77 -1.53 -6.87
CA VAL A 531 -37.11 -0.19 -6.36
C VAL A 531 -38.59 0.14 -6.64
N GLU A 532 -39.11 -0.19 -7.84
CA GLU A 532 -40.52 0.00 -8.18
C GLU A 532 -41.46 -0.85 -7.31
N ALA A 533 -41.13 -2.12 -7.08
CA ALA A 533 -41.91 -3.01 -6.22
C ALA A 533 -41.96 -2.49 -4.77
N ARG A 534 -40.82 -2.01 -4.26
CA ARG A 534 -40.75 -1.39 -2.93
C ARG A 534 -41.58 -0.12 -2.82
N LYS A 535 -41.54 0.76 -3.83
CA LYS A 535 -42.36 1.97 -3.87
C LYS A 535 -43.86 1.64 -3.79
N LEU A 536 -44.27 0.59 -4.50
CA LEU A 536 -45.65 0.10 -4.46
C LEU A 536 -46.02 -0.48 -3.09
N GLU A 537 -45.11 -1.23 -2.46
CA GLU A 537 -45.29 -1.83 -1.13
C GLU A 537 -45.42 -0.76 -0.03
N LEU A 538 -44.53 0.24 -0.03
CA LEU A 538 -44.50 1.30 0.98
C LEU A 538 -45.61 2.35 0.79
N GLY A 539 -45.97 2.65 -0.46
CA GLY A 539 -46.87 3.75 -0.79
C GLY A 539 -46.34 5.12 -0.32
N GLU A 540 -47.13 6.17 -0.51
CA GLU A 540 -46.73 7.54 -0.13
C GLU A 540 -46.49 7.70 1.38
N GLU A 541 -47.33 7.08 2.21
CA GLU A 541 -47.20 7.17 3.67
C GLU A 541 -45.96 6.42 4.19
N GLY A 542 -45.65 5.23 3.67
CA GLY A 542 -44.45 4.50 4.08
C GLY A 542 -43.16 5.23 3.68
N LEU A 543 -43.13 5.82 2.48
CA LEU A 543 -42.01 6.64 2.03
C LEU A 543 -41.82 7.90 2.89
N LYS A 544 -42.94 8.54 3.29
CA LYS A 544 -42.90 9.69 4.19
C LYS A 544 -42.34 9.33 5.57
N VAL A 545 -42.73 8.18 6.13
CA VAL A 545 -42.18 7.68 7.40
C VAL A 545 -40.66 7.48 7.31
N TRP A 546 -40.18 6.91 6.21
CA TRP A 546 -38.73 6.75 5.98
C TRP A 546 -38.01 8.09 5.89
N LYS A 547 -38.56 9.05 5.16
CA LYS A 547 -38.02 10.40 5.07
C LYS A 547 -37.89 11.07 6.45
N GLU A 548 -38.96 11.05 7.25
CA GLU A 548 -38.96 11.62 8.61
C GLU A 548 -37.95 10.91 9.52
N ARG A 549 -37.81 9.59 9.39
CA ARG A 549 -36.82 8.80 10.13
C ARG A 549 -35.38 9.22 9.80
N ILE A 550 -35.07 9.46 8.53
CA ILE A 550 -33.75 9.92 8.09
C ILE A 550 -33.48 11.34 8.59
N GLU A 551 -34.43 12.26 8.42
CA GLU A 551 -34.29 13.64 8.88
C GLU A 551 -33.98 13.70 10.38
N LYS A 552 -34.71 12.92 11.19
CA LYS A 552 -34.45 12.80 12.62
C LYS A 552 -33.08 12.18 12.94
N ALA A 553 -32.67 11.15 12.18
CA ALA A 553 -31.36 10.53 12.36
C ALA A 553 -30.23 11.51 12.06
N LYS A 554 -30.36 12.30 10.97
CA LYS A 554 -29.42 13.37 10.61
C LYS A 554 -29.36 14.46 11.69
N GLU A 555 -30.51 14.96 12.14
CA GLU A 555 -30.56 15.97 13.21
C GLU A 555 -29.86 15.49 14.49
N THR A 556 -30.07 14.21 14.86
CA THR A 556 -29.38 13.61 16.00
C THR A 556 -27.86 13.56 15.80
N ASN A 557 -27.41 13.09 14.64
CA ASN A 557 -25.99 12.87 14.36
C ASN A 557 -25.23 14.17 14.08
N GLU A 558 -25.89 15.23 13.61
CA GLU A 558 -25.29 16.52 13.29
C GLU A 558 -25.25 17.49 14.49
N THR A 559 -25.64 17.03 15.68
CA THR A 559 -25.50 17.82 16.91
C THR A 559 -24.01 18.07 17.20
N PRO A 560 -23.54 19.32 17.27
CA PRO A 560 -22.13 19.62 17.46
C PRO A 560 -21.67 19.35 18.91
N PRO A 561 -20.39 18.98 19.12
CA PRO A 561 -19.84 18.83 20.46
C PRO A 561 -19.75 20.20 21.18
N PRO A 562 -19.91 20.24 22.51
CA PRO A 562 -19.70 21.46 23.30
C PRO A 562 -18.26 21.97 23.16
N ALA A 563 -18.07 23.30 23.11
CA ALA A 563 -16.74 23.91 23.02
C ALA A 563 -15.82 23.47 24.16
N GLU A 564 -16.34 23.39 25.39
CA GLU A 564 -15.59 22.94 26.57
C GLU A 564 -14.99 21.53 26.42
N MET A 565 -15.66 20.64 25.68
CA MET A 565 -15.13 19.30 25.39
C MET A 565 -13.89 19.38 24.50
N LEU A 566 -13.93 20.20 23.45
CA LEU A 566 -12.78 20.42 22.56
C LEU A 566 -11.63 21.14 23.28
N GLU A 567 -11.97 22.10 24.14
CA GLU A 567 -11.00 22.89 24.90
C GLU A 567 -10.32 22.09 26.02
N SER A 568 -10.95 21.00 26.49
CA SER A 568 -10.38 20.10 27.51
C SER A 568 -9.09 19.40 27.07
N VAL A 569 -8.91 19.24 25.75
CA VAL A 569 -7.69 18.68 25.16
C VAL A 569 -6.72 19.83 24.86
N PRO A 570 -5.51 19.85 25.45
CA PRO A 570 -4.56 20.93 25.20
C PRO A 570 -3.99 20.84 23.78
N VAL A 571 -3.71 22.00 23.19
CA VAL A 571 -2.95 22.08 21.93
C VAL A 571 -1.47 21.82 22.28
N PRO A 572 -0.83 20.80 21.70
CA PRO A 572 0.56 20.46 22.02
C PRO A 572 1.53 21.52 21.52
N GLY A 573 2.68 21.64 22.19
CA GLY A 573 3.76 22.53 21.78
C GLY A 573 4.56 21.96 20.60
N VAL A 574 5.05 22.83 19.72
CA VAL A 574 5.92 22.44 18.59
C VAL A 574 7.32 21.99 19.03
N GLU A 575 7.69 22.22 20.29
CA GLU A 575 8.99 21.83 20.84
C GLU A 575 9.14 20.30 21.03
N SER A 576 8.02 19.57 21.01
CA SER A 576 8.02 18.10 21.07
C SER A 576 8.29 17.41 19.73
N ILE A 577 8.42 18.20 18.65
CA ILE A 577 8.59 17.70 17.28
C ILE A 577 10.09 17.54 16.96
N ASN A 578 10.51 16.30 16.69
CA ASN A 578 11.88 15.97 16.33
C ASN A 578 12.08 15.99 14.81
N PHE A 579 12.59 17.09 14.24
CA PHE A 579 12.77 17.20 12.78
C PHE A 579 14.02 16.47 12.27
N HIS A 580 13.95 15.95 11.05
CA HIS A 580 15.15 15.53 10.32
C HIS A 580 15.98 16.75 9.91
N HIS A 581 17.30 16.60 9.92
CA HIS A 581 18.21 17.64 9.46
C HIS A 581 18.53 17.42 7.97
N LEU A 582 18.31 18.45 7.15
CA LEU A 582 18.63 18.47 5.72
C LEU A 582 19.64 19.57 5.43
N ARG A 583 20.61 19.30 4.53
CA ARG A 583 21.44 20.33 3.91
C ARG A 583 21.14 20.40 2.42
N ALA A 584 20.59 21.53 1.97
CA ALA A 584 20.28 21.76 0.57
C ALA A 584 21.37 22.62 -0.09
N TYR A 585 21.79 22.23 -1.29
CA TYR A 585 22.73 22.98 -2.12
C TYR A 585 22.12 23.21 -3.48
N SER A 586 22.25 24.43 -4.03
CA SER A 586 21.75 24.73 -5.36
C SER A 586 22.62 25.76 -6.07
N ASN A 587 22.78 25.64 -7.39
CA ASN A 587 23.46 26.66 -8.17
C ASN A 587 22.54 27.87 -8.45
N PRO A 588 23.06 29.11 -8.40
CA PRO A 588 22.31 30.27 -8.79
C PRO A 588 22.17 30.32 -10.32
N LEU A 589 20.96 30.58 -10.82
CA LEU A 589 20.76 30.95 -12.23
C LEU A 589 20.94 32.47 -12.37
N GLU A 590 21.60 32.93 -13.43
CA GLU A 590 21.91 34.36 -13.67
C GLU A 590 20.69 35.29 -13.61
N ASN A 591 19.48 34.76 -13.83
CA ASN A 591 18.22 35.50 -13.91
C ASN A 591 17.36 35.54 -12.62
N GLN A 592 17.84 35.03 -11.47
CA GLN A 592 17.11 35.13 -10.19
C GLN A 592 17.96 35.79 -9.09
N PRO A 593 17.87 37.13 -8.92
CA PRO A 593 18.72 37.89 -8.00
C PRO A 593 18.55 37.57 -6.51
N SER A 594 17.41 37.02 -6.09
CA SER A 594 17.08 36.71 -4.70
C SER A 594 17.78 35.44 -4.17
N LEU A 595 18.34 34.61 -5.04
CA LEU A 595 19.05 33.36 -4.69
C LEU A 595 20.58 33.48 -4.90
N LYS A 596 21.10 34.72 -4.97
CA LYS A 596 22.47 35.03 -5.44
C LYS A 596 23.62 34.63 -4.52
N GLN A 597 23.39 34.08 -3.34
CA GLN A 597 24.48 33.50 -2.57
C GLN A 597 24.52 32.01 -2.87
N ALA A 598 25.50 31.61 -3.69
CA ALA A 598 25.91 30.21 -3.70
C ALA A 598 26.22 29.81 -2.26
N GLU A 599 25.61 28.73 -1.79
CA GLU A 599 25.91 28.11 -0.49
C GLU A 599 27.44 28.03 -0.33
N PRO A 600 28.01 28.49 0.80
CA PRO A 600 29.45 28.76 0.94
C PRO A 600 30.40 27.56 0.74
N ASN A 601 29.87 26.38 0.39
CA ASN A 601 30.62 25.14 0.16
C ASN A 601 30.24 24.39 -1.13
N LEU A 602 29.45 24.97 -2.05
CA LEU A 602 29.15 24.32 -3.33
C LEU A 602 30.40 24.28 -4.23
N PRO A 603 30.88 23.11 -4.69
CA PRO A 603 32.00 23.02 -5.61
C PRO A 603 31.83 23.91 -6.84
N THR A 604 32.90 24.60 -7.24
CA THR A 604 32.85 25.62 -8.30
C THR A 604 32.30 25.07 -9.63
N HIS A 605 32.58 23.82 -9.96
CA HIS A 605 32.06 23.18 -11.18
C HIS A 605 30.53 22.97 -11.14
N LEU A 606 29.95 22.71 -9.97
CA LEU A 606 28.49 22.61 -9.80
C LEU A 606 27.82 23.98 -9.85
N SER A 607 28.47 25.01 -9.30
CA SER A 607 27.97 26.38 -9.35
C SER A 607 27.91 26.96 -10.78
N GLN A 608 28.74 26.43 -11.70
CA GLN A 608 28.84 26.87 -13.09
C GLN A 608 28.01 26.02 -14.06
N LEU A 609 27.20 25.07 -13.55
CA LEU A 609 26.34 24.25 -14.39
C LEU A 609 25.40 25.11 -15.24
N PRO A 610 25.27 24.84 -16.56
CA PRO A 610 24.39 25.60 -17.45
C PRO A 610 22.89 25.29 -17.24
N ILE A 611 22.58 24.41 -16.29
CA ILE A 611 21.23 23.97 -15.92
C ILE A 611 21.01 24.18 -14.43
N LYS A 612 19.75 24.28 -14.00
CA LYS A 612 19.42 24.29 -12.57
C LYS A 612 19.77 22.93 -11.97
N PHE A 613 20.52 22.97 -10.88
CA PHE A 613 20.92 21.81 -10.09
C PHE A 613 20.56 22.05 -8.62
N GLN A 614 20.07 20.99 -7.99
CA GLN A 614 19.77 20.93 -6.57
C GLN A 614 20.29 19.60 -6.04
N LEU A 615 20.96 19.65 -4.90
CA LEU A 615 21.41 18.50 -4.13
C LEU A 615 20.88 18.65 -2.71
N ASP A 616 20.07 17.70 -2.30
CA ASP A 616 19.55 17.60 -0.96
C ASP A 616 20.29 16.47 -0.24
N ASP A 617 21.18 16.84 0.67
CA ASP A 617 21.99 15.91 1.49
C ASP A 617 21.21 15.56 2.76
N LEU A 618 20.67 14.34 2.74
CA LEU A 618 20.03 13.68 3.86
C LEU A 618 20.79 12.40 4.20
N HIS A 619 20.76 11.99 5.47
CA HIS A 619 21.38 10.73 5.91
C HIS A 619 20.59 9.54 5.33
N SER A 620 21.01 9.04 4.17
CA SER A 620 20.36 7.96 3.42
C SER A 620 21.37 7.01 2.80
N ASN A 621 21.01 5.73 2.71
CA ASN A 621 21.77 4.70 2.00
C ASN A 621 21.58 4.76 0.47
N PHE A 622 20.66 5.60 -0.01
CA PHE A 622 20.25 5.68 -1.42
C PHE A 622 20.45 7.09 -1.99
N VAL A 623 20.56 7.15 -3.31
CA VAL A 623 20.53 8.41 -4.06
C VAL A 623 19.37 8.36 -5.04
N GLU A 624 18.52 9.39 -4.98
CA GLU A 624 17.49 9.63 -5.99
C GLU A 624 17.99 10.70 -6.97
N ILE A 625 17.92 10.37 -8.26
CA ILE A 625 18.35 11.23 -9.36
C ILE A 625 17.11 11.56 -10.19
N ILE A 626 16.77 12.83 -10.27
CA ILE A 626 15.60 13.33 -11.02
C ILE A 626 16.09 14.28 -12.12
N ALA A 627 15.84 13.93 -13.38
CA ALA A 627 15.98 14.86 -14.49
C ALA A 627 14.61 15.40 -14.89
N VAL A 628 14.46 16.73 -14.81
CA VAL A 628 13.25 17.44 -15.23
C VAL A 628 13.49 18.07 -16.60
N LEU A 629 12.67 17.71 -17.58
CA LEU A 629 12.75 18.12 -18.98
C LEU A 629 11.58 19.06 -19.29
N ASP A 630 11.86 20.27 -19.77
CA ASP A 630 10.81 21.17 -20.25
C ASP A 630 10.30 20.69 -21.62
N THR A 631 8.99 20.43 -21.70
CA THR A 631 8.30 20.00 -22.93
C THR A 631 7.44 21.10 -23.54
N SER A 632 7.49 22.33 -23.00
CA SER A 632 6.72 23.47 -23.51
C SER A 632 7.00 23.76 -25.00
N THR A 633 8.24 23.53 -25.44
CA THR A 633 8.68 23.71 -26.83
C THR A 633 8.26 22.58 -27.77
N VAL A 634 7.69 21.47 -27.27
CA VAL A 634 7.21 20.36 -28.09
C VAL A 634 5.97 20.79 -28.86
N PRO A 635 5.97 20.68 -30.21
CA PRO A 635 4.83 21.02 -31.05
C PRO A 635 3.55 20.28 -30.64
N ALA A 636 2.40 20.96 -30.71
CA ALA A 636 1.12 20.43 -30.25
C ALA A 636 0.77 19.07 -30.89
N GLU A 637 1.10 18.88 -32.17
CA GLU A 637 0.87 17.63 -32.90
C GLU A 637 1.74 16.46 -32.44
N LEU A 638 2.82 16.73 -31.70
CA LEU A 638 3.72 15.71 -31.15
C LEU A 638 3.47 15.40 -29.67
N ARG A 639 2.80 16.30 -28.93
CA ARG A 639 2.53 16.12 -27.49
C ARG A 639 1.80 14.80 -27.14
N PRO A 640 0.82 14.32 -27.91
CA PRO A 640 0.17 13.03 -27.62
C PRO A 640 1.11 11.82 -27.61
N TYR A 641 2.28 11.93 -28.25
CA TYR A 641 3.28 10.85 -28.31
C TYR A 641 4.25 10.85 -27.13
N LEU A 642 4.20 11.86 -26.25
CA LEU A 642 5.09 11.92 -25.08
C LEU A 642 4.88 10.72 -24.15
N THR A 643 3.64 10.31 -23.90
CA THR A 643 3.34 9.12 -23.09
C THR A 643 4.00 7.86 -23.67
N LEU A 644 3.87 7.65 -24.98
CA LEU A 644 4.52 6.50 -25.65
C LEU A 644 6.05 6.58 -25.59
N LEU A 645 6.61 7.78 -25.73
CA LEU A 645 8.06 7.98 -25.65
C LEU A 645 8.59 7.64 -24.25
N LEU A 646 7.94 8.13 -23.19
CA LEU A 646 8.34 7.87 -21.81
C LEU A 646 8.28 6.37 -21.49
N ASP A 647 7.19 5.68 -21.86
CA ASP A 647 7.05 4.22 -21.73
C ASP A 647 8.14 3.41 -22.46
N LEU A 648 8.79 3.99 -23.47
CA LEU A 648 9.85 3.34 -24.23
C LEU A 648 11.24 3.52 -23.60
N LEU A 649 11.46 4.53 -22.75
CA LEU A 649 12.80 4.94 -22.31
C LEU A 649 13.58 3.82 -21.58
N PHE A 650 12.92 3.09 -20.68
CA PHE A 650 13.58 2.02 -19.90
C PHE A 650 13.56 0.64 -20.58
N GLU A 651 12.92 0.53 -21.74
CA GLU A 651 12.69 -0.75 -22.43
C GLU A 651 13.07 -0.71 -23.92
N SER A 652 14.01 0.17 -24.25
CA SER A 652 14.58 0.31 -25.58
C SER A 652 16.03 -0.16 -25.64
N PRO A 653 16.48 -0.71 -26.78
CA PRO A 653 17.90 -0.96 -27.02
C PRO A 653 18.74 0.32 -26.86
N ILE A 654 20.00 0.18 -26.43
CA ILE A 654 20.91 1.33 -26.24
C ILE A 654 22.16 1.15 -27.08
N LEU A 655 22.60 2.22 -27.74
CA LEU A 655 23.85 2.23 -28.51
C LEU A 655 25.06 2.45 -27.55
N ARG A 656 25.88 1.43 -27.34
CA ARG A 656 27.15 1.53 -26.60
C ARG A 656 28.32 1.23 -27.51
N GLU A 657 29.29 2.15 -27.59
CA GLU A 657 30.53 1.97 -28.34
C GLU A 657 30.34 1.49 -29.80
N GLY A 658 29.27 1.97 -30.45
CA GLY A 658 28.94 1.60 -31.83
C GLY A 658 28.15 0.28 -31.98
N SER A 659 27.88 -0.44 -30.90
CA SER A 659 27.07 -1.67 -30.87
C SER A 659 25.71 -1.42 -30.21
N ILE A 660 24.65 -2.01 -30.76
CA ILE A 660 23.31 -1.93 -30.17
C ILE A 660 23.19 -3.03 -29.12
N ILE A 661 23.02 -2.63 -27.86
CA ILE A 661 22.71 -3.54 -26.76
C ILE A 661 21.21 -3.84 -26.80
N PRO A 662 20.79 -5.12 -26.86
CA PRO A 662 19.38 -5.50 -26.87
C PRO A 662 18.62 -4.98 -25.64
N TYR A 663 17.31 -4.73 -25.79
CA TYR A 663 16.51 -4.18 -24.70
C TYR A 663 16.43 -5.17 -23.52
N GLU A 664 16.52 -6.47 -23.78
CA GLU A 664 16.47 -7.50 -22.75
C GLU A 664 17.64 -7.37 -21.78
N ASP A 665 18.83 -7.05 -22.31
CA ASP A 665 20.02 -6.81 -21.51
C ASP A 665 19.93 -5.47 -20.79
N ILE A 666 19.39 -4.42 -21.42
CA ILE A 666 19.15 -3.13 -20.78
C ILE A 666 18.19 -3.24 -19.59
N VAL A 667 17.07 -3.94 -19.76
CA VAL A 667 16.10 -4.17 -18.67
C VAL A 667 16.75 -4.94 -17.54
N ARG A 668 17.57 -5.96 -17.84
CA ARG A 668 18.29 -6.75 -16.83
C ARG A 668 19.31 -5.92 -16.07
N GLU A 669 20.15 -5.17 -16.76
CA GLU A 669 21.15 -4.31 -16.13
C GLU A 669 20.51 -3.18 -15.31
N LEU A 670 19.45 -2.54 -15.84
CA LEU A 670 18.69 -1.54 -15.08
C LEU A 670 18.09 -2.15 -13.81
N SER A 671 17.49 -3.34 -13.90
CA SER A 671 17.00 -4.03 -12.70
C SER A 671 18.11 -4.36 -11.71
N ALA A 672 19.33 -4.69 -12.14
CA ALA A 672 20.43 -4.94 -11.21
C ALA A 672 20.99 -3.65 -10.56
N ASP A 673 20.92 -2.52 -11.26
CA ASP A 673 21.52 -1.26 -10.82
C ASP A 673 20.56 -0.33 -10.07
N THR A 674 19.24 -0.47 -10.28
CA THR A 674 18.23 0.48 -9.80
C THR A 674 17.21 -0.19 -8.86
N LEU A 675 16.87 0.50 -7.76
CA LEU A 675 15.78 0.10 -6.86
C LEU A 675 14.42 0.53 -7.39
N PHE A 676 14.39 1.75 -7.94
CA PHE A 676 13.19 2.39 -8.48
C PHE A 676 13.58 3.15 -9.75
N ARG A 677 12.69 3.12 -10.73
CA ARG A 677 12.82 3.87 -11.97
C ARG A 677 11.45 4.24 -12.48
N ASP A 678 11.29 5.49 -12.90
CA ASP A 678 10.02 5.97 -13.42
C ASP A 678 10.22 7.10 -14.42
N SER A 679 9.24 7.28 -15.30
CA SER A 679 9.20 8.36 -16.28
C SER A 679 7.78 8.88 -16.40
N THR A 680 7.59 10.17 -16.14
CA THR A 680 6.25 10.75 -15.97
C THR A 680 6.10 12.09 -16.69
N LEU A 681 4.86 12.44 -17.03
CA LEU A 681 4.48 13.79 -17.47
C LEU A 681 4.03 14.60 -16.26
N GLY A 682 4.75 15.66 -15.96
CA GLY A 682 4.62 16.48 -14.76
C GLY A 682 5.61 16.08 -13.67
N LEU A 683 5.50 16.74 -12.52
CA LEU A 683 6.25 16.47 -11.30
C LEU A 683 5.32 15.83 -10.27
N SER A 684 5.09 14.52 -10.42
CA SER A 684 4.52 13.71 -9.33
C SER A 684 4.98 12.28 -9.48
N LEU A 685 5.32 11.68 -8.35
CA LEU A 685 5.45 10.24 -8.22
C LEU A 685 4.06 9.61 -8.33
N ASN A 686 3.96 8.41 -8.91
CA ASN A 686 2.73 7.60 -9.01
C ASN A 686 1.65 8.05 -10.02
N ILE A 687 2.01 8.80 -11.06
CA ILE A 687 1.05 9.08 -12.15
C ILE A 687 0.96 7.88 -13.07
N ARG A 688 -0.26 7.43 -13.35
CA ARG A 688 -0.53 6.31 -14.24
C ARG A 688 -0.61 6.76 -15.71
N GLN A 689 -0.48 5.81 -16.63
CA GLN A 689 -0.67 6.01 -18.07
C GLN A 689 -1.94 6.83 -18.37
N PHE A 690 -1.86 7.73 -19.36
CA PHE A 690 -2.91 8.67 -19.78
C PHE A 690 -3.27 9.79 -18.79
N SER A 691 -2.52 9.97 -17.70
CA SER A 691 -2.67 11.10 -16.78
C SER A 691 -1.40 11.96 -16.77
N CYS A 692 -1.51 13.20 -16.30
CA CYS A 692 -0.37 14.09 -16.07
C CYS A 692 -0.43 14.69 -14.66
N GLY A 693 0.73 15.04 -14.12
CA GLY A 693 0.90 15.65 -12.81
C GLY A 693 0.79 17.15 -12.80
N SER A 694 1.06 17.71 -11.62
CA SER A 694 1.39 19.12 -11.49
C SER A 694 2.54 19.48 -12.42
N TYR A 695 2.51 20.70 -12.99
CA TYR A 695 3.50 21.17 -13.97
C TYR A 695 3.60 20.24 -15.20
N CYS A 696 2.46 19.87 -15.79
CA CYS A 696 2.34 18.96 -16.94
C CYS A 696 3.08 19.41 -18.23
N THR A 697 3.65 20.61 -18.24
CA THR A 697 4.60 21.06 -19.27
C THR A 697 5.99 20.47 -19.10
N ASN A 698 6.26 19.76 -18.00
CA ASN A 698 7.52 19.07 -17.77
C ASN A 698 7.35 17.56 -17.97
N ALA A 699 8.44 16.88 -18.30
CA ALA A 699 8.57 15.43 -18.12
C ALA A 699 9.66 15.16 -17.08
N ALA A 700 9.52 14.12 -16.27
CA ALA A 700 10.53 13.73 -15.29
C ALA A 700 11.02 12.31 -15.57
N LEU A 701 12.33 12.10 -15.48
CA LEU A 701 12.98 10.79 -15.44
C LEU A 701 13.59 10.61 -14.06
N ILE A 702 13.25 9.53 -13.37
CA ILE A 702 13.58 9.30 -11.96
C ILE A 702 14.30 7.97 -11.85
N LEU A 703 15.44 7.95 -11.17
CA LEU A 703 16.18 6.75 -10.80
C LEU A 703 16.52 6.79 -9.31
N LYS A 704 16.30 5.68 -8.60
CA LYS A 704 16.83 5.47 -7.25
C LYS A 704 17.85 4.34 -7.28
N VAL A 705 19.05 4.62 -6.78
CA VAL A 705 20.18 3.68 -6.74
C VAL A 705 20.79 3.64 -5.34
N GLU A 706 21.54 2.59 -5.03
CA GLU A 706 22.39 2.55 -3.84
C GLU A 706 23.49 3.61 -3.94
N MET A 707 23.92 4.17 -2.80
CA MET A 707 24.97 5.19 -2.75
C MET A 707 26.25 4.80 -3.55
N PRO A 708 26.79 3.56 -3.45
CA PRO A 708 27.97 3.17 -4.24
C PRO A 708 27.73 3.10 -5.75
N LYS A 709 26.46 3.04 -6.20
CA LYS A 709 26.05 2.98 -7.60
C LYS A 709 25.69 4.36 -8.17
N TYR A 710 25.96 5.45 -7.46
CA TYR A 710 25.64 6.81 -7.92
C TYR A 710 26.17 7.11 -9.34
N GLU A 711 27.46 6.88 -9.58
CA GLU A 711 28.08 7.12 -10.91
C GLU A 711 27.37 6.32 -12.01
N ARG A 712 26.98 5.08 -11.70
CA ARG A 712 26.24 4.21 -12.59
C ARG A 712 24.83 4.73 -12.85
N GLY A 713 24.15 5.24 -11.82
CA GLY A 713 22.85 5.91 -11.97
C GLY A 713 22.92 7.12 -12.89
N VAL A 714 23.96 7.95 -12.76
CA VAL A 714 24.17 9.10 -13.67
C VAL A 714 24.48 8.64 -15.10
N GLN A 715 25.29 7.59 -15.25
CA GLN A 715 25.52 6.98 -16.56
C GLN A 715 24.21 6.49 -17.19
N TRP A 716 23.31 5.88 -16.40
CA TRP A 716 22.00 5.45 -16.87
C TRP A 716 21.14 6.61 -17.35
N MET A 717 21.07 7.71 -16.58
CA MET A 717 20.35 8.91 -17.02
C MET A 717 20.82 9.37 -18.39
N HIS A 718 22.13 9.39 -18.60
CA HIS A 718 22.71 9.75 -19.88
C HIS A 718 22.38 8.72 -20.98
N GLU A 719 22.59 7.43 -20.74
CA GLU A 719 22.33 6.40 -21.76
C GLU A 719 20.86 6.35 -22.18
N ILE A 720 19.94 6.45 -21.23
CA ILE A 720 18.50 6.46 -21.49
C ILE A 720 18.09 7.68 -22.31
N LEU A 721 18.54 8.89 -21.93
CA LEU A 721 18.13 10.12 -22.60
C LEU A 721 18.74 10.30 -23.99
N PHE A 722 19.99 9.86 -24.20
CA PHE A 722 20.74 10.20 -25.41
C PHE A 722 21.12 9.03 -26.30
N LYS A 723 21.14 7.80 -25.77
CA LYS A 723 21.65 6.62 -26.50
C LYS A 723 20.57 5.58 -26.84
N SER A 724 19.36 5.73 -26.31
CA SER A 724 18.20 4.89 -26.64
C SER A 724 17.93 4.84 -28.15
N GLN A 725 17.67 3.65 -28.66
CA GLN A 725 17.36 3.35 -30.06
C GLN A 725 15.93 2.80 -30.16
N PHE A 726 15.08 3.47 -30.92
CA PHE A 726 13.67 3.08 -31.04
C PHE A 726 13.47 2.25 -32.31
N SER A 727 13.37 0.93 -32.15
CA SER A 727 13.04 0.04 -33.25
C SER A 727 11.52 0.06 -33.54
N ALA A 728 11.14 -0.09 -34.82
CA ALA A 728 9.74 -0.13 -35.20
C ALA A 728 8.97 -1.25 -34.48
N HIS A 729 9.63 -2.38 -34.24
CA HIS A 729 9.05 -3.50 -33.50
C HIS A 729 8.75 -3.14 -32.03
N ARG A 730 9.70 -2.58 -31.27
CA ARG A 730 9.46 -2.19 -29.86
C ARG A 730 8.40 -1.10 -29.73
N VAL A 731 8.43 -0.11 -30.62
CA VAL A 731 7.39 0.94 -30.67
C VAL A 731 6.01 0.33 -30.89
N LYS A 732 5.90 -0.64 -31.82
CA LYS A 732 4.64 -1.35 -32.08
C LYS A 732 4.16 -2.12 -30.85
N VAL A 733 5.04 -2.90 -30.21
CA VAL A 733 4.70 -3.68 -29.00
C VAL A 733 4.16 -2.76 -27.89
N LYS A 734 4.86 -1.66 -27.58
CA LYS A 734 4.42 -0.71 -26.55
C LYS A 734 3.13 0.02 -26.92
N ALA A 735 2.99 0.44 -28.18
CA ALA A 735 1.75 1.07 -28.65
C ALA A 735 0.55 0.11 -28.57
N THR A 736 0.72 -1.16 -28.96
CA THR A 736 -0.32 -2.18 -28.83
C THR A 736 -0.69 -2.42 -27.37
N LYS A 737 0.30 -2.49 -26.46
CA LYS A 737 0.04 -2.61 -25.02
C LYS A 737 -0.77 -1.42 -24.49
N LEU A 738 -0.40 -0.19 -24.86
CA LEU A 738 -1.14 1.02 -24.49
C LEU A 738 -2.58 0.98 -25.01
N ILE A 739 -2.80 0.60 -26.28
CA ILE A 739 -4.14 0.46 -26.87
C ILE A 739 -4.97 -0.57 -26.09
N ASN A 740 -4.40 -1.73 -25.78
CA ASN A 740 -5.10 -2.79 -25.05
C ASN A 740 -5.47 -2.37 -23.63
N SER A 741 -4.68 -1.50 -22.99
CA SER A 741 -4.98 -0.96 -21.65
C SER A 741 -6.13 0.07 -21.64
N ILE A 742 -6.53 0.63 -22.78
CA ILE A 742 -7.58 1.68 -22.83
C ILE A 742 -8.92 1.12 -22.32
N GLY A 743 -9.26 -0.12 -22.66
CA GLY A 743 -10.51 -0.76 -22.22
C GLY A 743 -10.61 -0.81 -20.70
N GLU A 744 -9.53 -1.22 -20.03
CA GLU A 744 -9.42 -1.23 -18.56
C GLU A 744 -9.52 0.19 -17.98
N ASN A 745 -8.79 1.16 -18.54
CA ASN A 745 -8.80 2.54 -18.07
C ASN A 745 -10.17 3.22 -18.22
N LYS A 746 -10.95 2.88 -19.26
CA LYS A 746 -12.31 3.40 -19.45
C LYS A 746 -13.31 2.89 -18.41
N ARG A 747 -13.07 1.71 -17.82
CA ARG A 747 -13.91 1.17 -16.74
C ARG A 747 -13.67 1.87 -15.40
N ASN A 748 -12.56 2.60 -15.27
CA ASN A 748 -12.28 3.39 -14.08
C ASN A 748 -13.02 4.75 -14.14
N GLY A 749 -14.25 4.78 -13.64
CA GLY A 749 -15.12 5.96 -13.63
C GLY A 749 -14.46 7.22 -13.04
N PRO A 750 -13.86 7.17 -11.83
CA PRO A 750 -13.14 8.31 -11.25
C PRO A 750 -12.03 8.85 -12.15
N LYS A 751 -11.25 7.96 -12.80
CA LYS A 751 -10.21 8.35 -13.74
C LYS A 751 -10.80 9.03 -14.98
N VAL A 752 -11.85 8.48 -15.57
CA VAL A 752 -12.52 9.08 -16.73
C VAL A 752 -13.07 10.46 -16.38
N LEU A 753 -13.71 10.60 -15.22
CA LEU A 753 -14.23 11.87 -14.73
C LEU A 753 -13.11 12.90 -14.52
N GLN A 754 -11.99 12.51 -13.90
CA GLN A 754 -10.83 13.38 -13.73
C GLN A 754 -10.29 13.86 -15.08
N LEU A 755 -10.16 12.96 -16.06
CA LEU A 755 -9.71 13.30 -17.40
C LEU A 755 -10.67 14.26 -18.11
N MET A 756 -11.98 14.04 -17.98
CA MET A 756 -13.01 14.95 -18.51
C MET A 756 -12.93 16.33 -17.85
N PHE A 757 -12.76 16.39 -16.53
CA PHE A 757 -12.57 17.67 -15.83
C PHE A 757 -11.31 18.39 -16.30
N HIS A 758 -10.18 17.69 -16.43
CA HIS A 758 -8.96 18.28 -16.96
C HIS A 758 -9.16 18.82 -18.37
N ASP A 759 -9.86 18.08 -19.24
CA ASP A 759 -10.17 18.52 -20.61
C ASP A 759 -11.08 19.77 -20.60
N VAL A 760 -12.04 19.88 -19.70
CA VAL A 760 -12.89 21.08 -19.57
C VAL A 760 -12.11 22.28 -19.02
N VAL A 761 -11.26 22.07 -18.01
CA VAL A 761 -10.55 23.15 -17.30
C VAL A 761 -9.35 23.66 -18.10
N PHE A 762 -8.63 22.77 -18.79
CA PHE A 762 -7.36 23.08 -19.46
C PHE A 762 -7.46 23.12 -20.99
N ARG A 763 -8.66 23.03 -21.59
CA ARG A 763 -8.87 23.37 -23.01
C ARG A 763 -8.70 24.87 -23.24
N ASN A 764 -7.45 25.29 -23.37
CA ASN A 764 -6.98 26.42 -24.17
C ASN A 764 -5.55 26.14 -24.65
#